data_AF-A0A177W961-F1
#
_entry.id   AF-A0A177W961-F1
#
_cell.length_a   1.000
_cell.length_b   1.000
_cell.length_c   1.000
_cell.angle_alpha   90.00
_cell.angle_beta   90.00
_cell.angle_gamma   90.00
#
_symmetry.space_group_name_H-M   'P 1'
#
loop_
_entity.id
_entity.type
_entity.pdbx_description
1 polymer ?
#
loop_
_entity_poly.entity_id
_entity_poly.type
_entity_poly.pdbx_seq_one_letter_code
_entity_poly.pdbx_strand_id
1 'polypeptide(L)'
;MSGSAALVTIQQVLEALDALYNSKDNSKYSRKEAGIWLETFQKTSTAWSISDSIVRQSNVPSEARLFAVQTFRQKIEYDLDELDVASRESLRDALIQLLYDNRSATKNIKTQLCLSLADLTIQLPSWTDPVSHMIQVCSNDSEMMAILFKFLSILPEELLYNNKIQIDKNVMLSQTQSLITRNSEKVLQLLLHYLPLAASDDMRCEILVCMNSWLRSGDISTTMIENTPIIDIGFQALSSSEMFDTAVDMVCEIIVRSAKKPLNTKLLEIIYPKLISLIPILHKSSDDYTVVLGICRIFAEAGERYAELIAGNMASFQALLDGLLFCVAHDELEIAKITFNVWNYIAEALLTPQYSACKLQYHPIYSKLIDTILTHLQYPDDLTTWTLQERDEFRDFRHVMGDVLKDCVRILGDEEALSRPFAILQTFFNPVNGTTSLTESGAELAWPKIEAPLFSLRAMCREISFSESRYLPEIMSILSRLPNHPKIKYAAILVIGRYAEWTNEHPEMLSYQLDYVSSAFDQDKDTISAASQTFRDLCKYCSKHLVNLLPQLYSFYVRTVESVSRDDCRQLTEAVAHIIKIVPSPEIVAAVQLFALPIAQKLHAFVGLSNEPSADQKKEIACAINQLSTLFRFILPDTPLSQPHPCIDVVKQMWPIIQEVYKRYGSDSFIAEVMSRLLQNILTSYNQHSLPLLPSIIELLLQQFELTGFSCHIWIAARCIRNFGNENTDEGRLICTMVEKMARLVFSLVQASGQNISDIDEVIEEYHMMLSEFIDTCPNAFLGSTLWTYTLECALFCLSAPSLVSLASVLRFLRDLVSLGLPSNKEPTNMTTASVRDMLTQSGPKIAKAIFDGLMYTFPRDREVVKDVAKTLQVECEILGTVSVVASVRSAIESSFLESELSAELCESFLRKFATACNEGNLRRIESVVQDFVVSYSRLNLINSRK
;
A
#
# COMPACT_ATOMS: atom_id res chain seq x y z
N MET A 1 -15.06 27.27 -37.24
CA MET A 1 -15.60 26.68 -38.49
C MET A 1 -16.48 25.50 -38.10
N SER A 2 -17.79 25.62 -38.31
CA SER A 2 -18.80 24.61 -38.03
C SER A 2 -18.77 23.52 -39.12
N GLY A 3 -18.10 22.39 -38.85
CA GLY A 3 -18.19 21.19 -39.68
C GLY A 3 -19.43 20.38 -39.26
N SER A 4 -20.35 20.13 -40.20
CA SER A 4 -21.45 19.20 -39.96
C SER A 4 -20.88 17.79 -39.76
N ALA A 5 -21.02 17.24 -38.55
CA ALA A 5 -20.67 15.85 -38.30
C ALA A 5 -21.54 14.95 -39.19
N ALA A 6 -20.91 14.14 -40.04
CA ALA A 6 -21.62 13.13 -40.82
C ALA A 6 -22.33 12.17 -39.85
N LEU A 7 -23.64 11.97 -40.05
CA LEU A 7 -24.45 11.06 -39.23
C LEU A 7 -23.87 9.64 -39.32
N VAL A 8 -23.34 9.14 -38.21
CA VAL A 8 -22.87 7.75 -38.07
C VAL A 8 -24.04 6.80 -38.37
N THR A 9 -23.78 5.70 -39.09
CA THR A 9 -24.79 4.70 -39.47
C THR A 9 -24.55 3.36 -38.77
N ILE A 10 -25.61 2.55 -38.62
CA ILE A 10 -25.51 1.19 -38.04
C ILE A 10 -24.47 0.35 -38.78
N GLN A 11 -24.43 0.44 -40.12
CA GLN A 11 -23.50 -0.31 -40.97
C GLN A 11 -22.03 0.00 -40.64
N GLN A 12 -21.69 1.27 -40.38
CA GLN A 12 -20.33 1.67 -39.99
C GLN A 12 -19.93 1.09 -38.63
N VAL A 13 -20.86 1.00 -37.68
CA VAL A 13 -20.61 0.38 -36.37
C VAL A 13 -20.37 -1.11 -36.54
N LEU A 14 -21.16 -1.80 -37.36
CA LEU A 14 -20.98 -3.23 -37.64
C LEU A 14 -19.65 -3.53 -38.34
N GLU A 15 -19.24 -2.70 -39.31
CA GLU A 15 -17.95 -2.82 -40.00
C GLU A 15 -16.76 -2.60 -39.05
N ALA A 16 -16.85 -1.62 -38.14
CA ALA A 16 -15.82 -1.39 -37.14
C ALA A 16 -15.72 -2.54 -36.12
N LEU A 17 -16.85 -3.13 -35.71
CA LEU A 17 -16.88 -4.29 -34.84
C LEU A 17 -16.31 -5.54 -35.51
N ASP A 18 -16.64 -5.77 -36.79
CA ASP A 18 -16.06 -6.86 -37.56
C ASP A 18 -14.53 -6.71 -37.69
N ALA A 19 -14.04 -5.48 -37.92
CA ALA A 19 -12.61 -5.19 -37.91
C ALA A 19 -11.96 -5.37 -36.51
N LEU A 20 -12.70 -5.17 -35.41
CA LEU A 20 -12.19 -5.34 -34.05
C LEU A 20 -12.06 -6.83 -33.66
N TYR A 21 -13.04 -7.65 -34.02
CA TYR A 21 -13.13 -9.06 -33.60
C TYR A 21 -12.57 -10.05 -34.63
N ASN A 22 -12.68 -9.76 -35.94
CA ASN A 22 -12.42 -10.70 -37.02
C ASN A 22 -11.27 -10.30 -37.98
N SER A 23 -10.48 -9.26 -37.69
CA SER A 23 -9.42 -8.81 -38.61
C SER A 23 -8.39 -9.91 -38.91
N LYS A 24 -8.29 -10.31 -40.19
CA LYS A 24 -7.08 -10.86 -40.82
C LYS A 24 -6.31 -9.71 -41.47
N ASP A 25 -5.00 -9.86 -41.74
CA ASP A 25 -4.03 -8.84 -42.27
C ASP A 25 -4.45 -8.00 -43.51
N ASN A 26 -5.67 -8.16 -44.04
CA ASN A 26 -6.21 -7.44 -45.20
C ASN A 26 -7.46 -6.57 -44.90
N SER A 27 -7.77 -6.22 -43.64
CA SER A 27 -8.86 -5.28 -43.32
C SER A 27 -8.48 -3.82 -43.58
N LYS A 28 -9.46 -3.00 -43.99
CA LYS A 28 -9.29 -1.56 -44.33
C LYS A 28 -8.92 -0.66 -43.12
N TYR A 29 -9.03 -1.20 -41.91
CA TYR A 29 -8.67 -0.56 -40.65
C TYR A 29 -7.86 -1.55 -39.79
N SER A 30 -6.86 -1.05 -39.07
CA SER A 30 -6.18 -1.85 -38.04
C SER A 30 -7.11 -2.05 -36.84
N ARG A 31 -6.96 -3.16 -36.11
CA ARG A 31 -7.73 -3.45 -34.88
C ARG A 31 -7.71 -2.29 -33.88
N LYS A 32 -6.57 -1.58 -33.81
CA LYS A 32 -6.38 -0.40 -32.95
C LYS A 32 -7.19 0.81 -33.40
N GLU A 33 -7.24 1.09 -34.70
CA GLU A 33 -8.05 2.19 -35.25
C GLU A 33 -9.55 1.92 -35.10
N ALA A 34 -9.98 0.68 -35.31
CA ALA A 34 -11.38 0.28 -35.09
C ALA A 34 -11.79 0.47 -33.61
N GLY A 35 -10.91 0.10 -32.67
CA GLY A 35 -11.13 0.34 -31.24
C GLY A 35 -11.27 1.83 -30.90
N ILE A 36 -10.34 2.67 -31.37
CA ILE A 36 -10.39 4.12 -31.14
C ILE A 36 -11.66 4.74 -31.75
N TRP A 37 -12.05 4.29 -32.94
CA TRP A 37 -13.27 4.78 -33.60
C TRP A 37 -14.52 4.38 -32.81
N LEU A 38 -14.62 3.14 -32.33
CA LEU A 38 -15.75 2.68 -31.51
C LEU A 38 -15.82 3.43 -30.18
N GLU A 39 -14.68 3.67 -29.50
CA GLU A 39 -14.62 4.51 -28.29
C GLU A 39 -15.05 5.95 -28.56
N THR A 40 -14.75 6.48 -29.75
CA THR A 40 -15.19 7.83 -30.17
C THR A 40 -16.69 7.85 -30.46
N PHE A 41 -17.20 6.81 -31.11
CA PHE A 41 -18.64 6.62 -31.36
C PHE A 41 -19.44 6.55 -30.06
N GLN A 42 -18.98 5.82 -29.05
CA GLN A 42 -19.66 5.72 -27.75
C GLN A 42 -19.89 7.08 -27.05
N LYS A 43 -19.15 8.13 -27.45
CA LYS A 43 -19.26 9.49 -26.90
C LYS A 43 -20.23 10.38 -27.67
N THR A 44 -20.72 9.95 -28.83
CA THR A 44 -21.63 10.79 -29.63
C THR A 44 -23.05 10.73 -29.10
N SER A 45 -23.84 11.76 -29.35
CA SER A 45 -25.29 11.75 -29.05
C SER A 45 -26.05 10.73 -29.90
N THR A 46 -25.55 10.38 -31.09
CA THR A 46 -26.12 9.34 -31.95
C THR A 46 -25.95 7.93 -31.40
N ALA A 47 -25.06 7.73 -30.42
CA ALA A 47 -24.84 6.42 -29.81
C ALA A 47 -26.11 5.87 -29.12
N TRP A 48 -26.96 6.74 -28.56
CA TRP A 48 -28.23 6.35 -27.95
C TRP A 48 -29.15 5.62 -28.95
N SER A 49 -29.44 6.25 -30.09
CA SER A 49 -30.40 5.73 -31.07
C SER A 49 -29.85 4.55 -31.88
N ILE A 50 -28.55 4.56 -32.19
CA ILE A 50 -27.91 3.46 -32.91
C ILE A 50 -27.81 2.22 -32.03
N SER A 51 -27.46 2.38 -30.75
CA SER A 51 -27.43 1.26 -29.82
C SER A 51 -28.84 0.68 -29.62
N ASP A 52 -29.89 1.51 -29.49
CA ASP A 52 -31.29 1.05 -29.41
C ASP A 52 -31.65 0.18 -30.61
N SER A 53 -31.33 0.69 -31.80
CA SER A 53 -31.63 0.01 -33.06
C SER A 53 -30.90 -1.33 -33.19
N ILE A 54 -29.63 -1.41 -32.78
CA ILE A 54 -28.83 -2.64 -32.85
C ILE A 54 -29.37 -3.69 -31.87
N VAL A 55 -29.74 -3.30 -30.65
CA VAL A 55 -30.24 -4.26 -29.64
C VAL A 55 -31.61 -4.85 -30.05
N ARG A 56 -32.46 -4.08 -30.73
CA ARG A 56 -33.76 -4.55 -31.25
C ARG A 56 -33.65 -5.49 -32.45
N GLN A 57 -32.52 -5.48 -33.16
CA GLN A 57 -32.32 -6.31 -34.34
C GLN A 57 -31.86 -7.73 -33.96
N SER A 58 -32.71 -8.73 -34.23
CA SER A 58 -32.40 -10.14 -33.94
C SER A 58 -31.42 -10.78 -34.93
N ASN A 59 -31.21 -10.16 -36.10
CA ASN A 59 -30.36 -10.66 -37.19
C ASN A 59 -28.89 -10.20 -37.10
N VAL A 60 -28.52 -9.47 -36.06
CA VAL A 60 -27.17 -8.94 -35.85
C VAL A 60 -26.35 -9.90 -34.96
N PRO A 61 -25.02 -10.04 -35.17
CA PRO A 61 -24.17 -10.88 -34.33
C PRO A 61 -24.28 -10.57 -32.83
N SER A 62 -24.10 -11.60 -32.00
CA SER A 62 -24.27 -11.51 -30.54
C SER A 62 -23.29 -10.53 -29.90
N GLU A 63 -22.10 -10.41 -30.47
CA GLU A 63 -20.99 -9.53 -30.09
C GLU A 63 -21.37 -8.07 -30.33
N ALA A 64 -22.01 -7.77 -31.46
CA ALA A 64 -22.48 -6.44 -31.78
C ALA A 64 -23.66 -6.01 -30.90
N ARG A 65 -24.56 -6.95 -30.57
CA ARG A 65 -25.63 -6.71 -29.58
C ARG A 65 -25.05 -6.47 -28.18
N LEU A 66 -24.05 -7.24 -27.75
CA LEU A 66 -23.40 -7.03 -26.46
C LEU A 66 -22.70 -5.67 -26.40
N PHE A 67 -21.97 -5.28 -27.46
CA PHE A 67 -21.35 -3.96 -27.56
C PHE A 67 -22.38 -2.83 -27.49
N ALA A 68 -23.53 -2.97 -28.16
CA ALA A 68 -24.58 -1.96 -28.12
C ALA A 68 -25.20 -1.83 -26.71
N VAL A 69 -25.44 -2.93 -26.00
CA VAL A 69 -25.93 -2.87 -24.61
C VAL A 69 -24.88 -2.27 -23.67
N GLN A 70 -23.60 -2.62 -23.82
CA GLN A 70 -22.51 -2.01 -23.04
C GLN A 70 -22.40 -0.50 -23.31
N THR A 71 -22.55 -0.10 -24.57
CA THR A 71 -22.58 1.32 -24.96
C THR A 71 -23.76 2.03 -24.31
N PHE A 72 -24.96 1.42 -24.32
CA PHE A 72 -26.12 1.94 -23.61
C PHE A 72 -25.86 2.16 -22.12
N ARG A 73 -25.27 1.18 -21.45
CA ARG A 73 -24.92 1.28 -20.04
C ARG A 73 -23.98 2.45 -19.80
N GLN A 74 -22.90 2.55 -20.58
CA GLN A 74 -21.95 3.65 -20.46
C GLN A 74 -22.61 5.02 -20.68
N LYS A 75 -23.51 5.14 -21.66
CA LYS A 75 -24.27 6.38 -21.87
C LYS A 75 -25.13 6.72 -20.64
N ILE A 76 -25.70 5.74 -19.94
CA ILE A 76 -26.45 5.95 -18.69
C ILE A 76 -25.52 6.29 -17.51
N GLU A 77 -24.34 5.69 -17.42
CA GLU A 77 -23.35 5.98 -16.36
C GLU A 77 -22.76 7.39 -16.49
N TYR A 78 -22.52 7.86 -17.71
CA TYR A 78 -21.69 9.05 -17.97
C TYR A 78 -22.41 10.23 -18.64
N ASP A 79 -23.42 9.99 -19.47
CA ASP A 79 -24.00 11.00 -20.38
C ASP A 79 -25.53 11.13 -20.22
N LEU A 80 -26.09 10.74 -19.07
CA LEU A 80 -27.53 10.76 -18.81
C LEU A 80 -28.11 12.19 -18.76
N ASP A 81 -27.25 13.18 -18.50
CA ASP A 81 -27.55 14.61 -18.52
C ASP A 81 -27.88 15.14 -19.93
N GLU A 82 -27.49 14.44 -21.00
CA GLU A 82 -27.93 14.72 -22.38
C GLU A 82 -29.46 14.57 -22.56
N LEU A 83 -30.11 13.81 -21.68
CA LEU A 83 -31.55 13.53 -21.74
C LEU A 83 -32.31 14.36 -20.71
N ASP A 84 -33.43 14.97 -21.12
CA ASP A 84 -34.37 15.60 -20.20
C ASP A 84 -35.18 14.54 -19.41
N VAL A 85 -35.90 14.97 -18.38
CA VAL A 85 -36.64 14.05 -17.49
C VAL A 85 -37.65 13.19 -18.27
N ALA A 86 -38.35 13.76 -19.26
CA ALA A 86 -39.31 13.03 -20.09
C ALA A 86 -38.62 11.98 -20.98
N SER A 87 -37.46 12.29 -21.55
CA SER A 87 -36.68 11.32 -22.33
C SER A 87 -36.08 10.22 -21.46
N ARG A 88 -35.72 10.51 -20.20
CA ARG A 88 -35.27 9.50 -19.24
C ARG A 88 -36.40 8.54 -18.85
N GLU A 89 -37.62 9.02 -18.67
CA GLU A 89 -38.80 8.17 -18.45
C GLU A 89 -39.12 7.32 -19.68
N SER A 90 -38.97 7.89 -20.88
CA SER A 90 -39.11 7.13 -22.13
C SER A 90 -38.02 6.07 -22.28
N LEU A 91 -36.78 6.38 -21.86
CA LEU A 91 -35.66 5.45 -21.85
C LEU A 91 -35.90 4.29 -20.87
N ARG A 92 -36.46 4.55 -19.70
CA ARG A 92 -36.90 3.51 -18.75
C ARG A 92 -37.83 2.52 -19.45
N ASP A 93 -38.88 3.02 -20.09
CA ASP A 93 -39.88 2.17 -20.74
C ASP A 93 -39.26 1.40 -21.92
N ALA A 94 -38.34 2.03 -22.66
CA ALA A 94 -37.57 1.38 -23.71
C ALA A 94 -36.68 0.24 -23.18
N LEU A 95 -35.97 0.43 -22.06
CA LEU A 95 -35.13 -0.61 -21.44
C LEU A 95 -35.96 -1.78 -20.93
N ILE A 96 -37.13 -1.52 -20.33
CA ILE A 96 -38.05 -2.58 -19.89
C ILE A 96 -38.53 -3.39 -21.12
N GLN A 97 -38.88 -2.71 -22.22
CA GLN A 97 -39.24 -3.39 -23.46
C GLN A 97 -38.07 -4.18 -24.04
N LEU A 98 -36.85 -3.64 -24.01
CA LEU A 98 -35.65 -4.35 -24.47
C LEU A 98 -35.41 -5.61 -23.62
N LEU A 99 -35.59 -5.55 -22.31
CA LEU A 99 -35.52 -6.74 -21.45
C LEU A 99 -36.55 -7.80 -21.86
N TYR A 100 -37.79 -7.37 -22.15
CA TYR A 100 -38.84 -8.28 -22.62
C TYR A 100 -38.52 -8.90 -23.98
N ASP A 101 -38.08 -8.10 -24.95
CA ASP A 101 -37.73 -8.56 -26.30
C ASP A 101 -36.51 -9.50 -26.28
N ASN A 102 -35.60 -9.29 -25.32
CA ASN A 102 -34.35 -10.04 -25.17
C ASN A 102 -34.39 -11.09 -24.06
N ARG A 103 -35.58 -11.52 -23.61
CA ARG A 103 -35.71 -12.46 -22.49
C ARG A 103 -35.10 -13.84 -22.72
N SER A 104 -35.04 -14.28 -23.97
CA SER A 104 -34.38 -15.51 -24.42
C SER A 104 -32.92 -15.30 -24.87
N ALA A 105 -32.36 -14.09 -24.72
CA ALA A 105 -30.98 -13.79 -25.08
C ALA A 105 -29.96 -14.43 -24.11
N THR A 106 -28.67 -14.30 -24.45
CA THR A 106 -27.57 -14.81 -23.64
C THR A 106 -27.52 -14.14 -22.25
N LYS A 107 -26.97 -14.84 -21.24
CA LYS A 107 -26.84 -14.33 -19.86
C LYS A 107 -26.13 -12.98 -19.82
N ASN A 108 -25.13 -12.75 -20.68
CA ASN A 108 -24.37 -11.51 -20.75
C ASN A 108 -25.25 -10.32 -21.18
N ILE A 109 -26.07 -10.49 -22.22
CA ILE A 109 -26.98 -9.43 -22.71
C ILE A 109 -28.01 -9.09 -21.63
N LYS A 110 -28.63 -10.10 -21.02
CA LYS A 110 -29.61 -9.91 -19.94
C LYS A 110 -29.02 -9.19 -18.74
N THR A 111 -27.81 -9.59 -18.33
CA THR A 111 -27.10 -8.97 -17.20
C THR A 111 -26.77 -7.50 -17.50
N GLN A 112 -26.23 -7.20 -18.68
CA GLN A 112 -25.90 -5.81 -19.06
C GLN A 112 -27.15 -4.93 -19.17
N LEU A 113 -28.28 -5.44 -19.68
CA LEU A 113 -29.53 -4.69 -19.67
C LEU A 113 -30.08 -4.44 -18.26
N CYS A 114 -29.97 -5.44 -17.36
CA CYS A 114 -30.36 -5.27 -15.96
C CYS A 114 -29.48 -4.23 -15.25
N LEU A 115 -28.17 -4.22 -15.54
CA LEU A 115 -27.22 -3.22 -15.05
C LEU A 115 -27.60 -1.82 -15.56
N SER A 116 -27.82 -1.66 -16.87
CA SER A 116 -28.29 -0.40 -17.46
C SER A 116 -29.57 0.11 -16.80
N LEU A 117 -30.54 -0.77 -16.53
CA LEU A 117 -31.78 -0.41 -15.87
C LEU A 117 -31.54 -0.03 -14.40
N ALA A 118 -30.69 -0.74 -13.68
CA ALA A 118 -30.34 -0.42 -12.29
C ALA A 118 -29.65 0.95 -12.21
N ASP A 119 -28.67 1.22 -13.07
CA ASP A 119 -27.94 2.48 -13.17
C ASP A 119 -28.90 3.66 -13.45
N LEU A 120 -29.86 3.46 -14.37
CA LEU A 120 -30.89 4.46 -14.64
C LEU A 120 -31.83 4.63 -13.44
N THR A 121 -32.21 3.54 -12.78
CA THR A 121 -33.12 3.56 -11.62
C THR A 121 -32.53 4.40 -10.48
N ILE A 122 -31.24 4.21 -10.19
CA ILE A 122 -30.50 4.96 -9.16
C ILE A 122 -30.47 6.47 -9.49
N GLN A 123 -30.40 6.81 -10.79
CA GLN A 123 -30.29 8.19 -11.29
C GLN A 123 -31.64 8.82 -11.72
N LEU A 124 -32.78 8.15 -11.51
CA LEU A 124 -34.12 8.63 -11.90
C LEU A 124 -35.07 8.81 -10.70
N PRO A 125 -34.92 9.89 -9.91
CA PRO A 125 -35.77 10.14 -8.73
C PRO A 125 -37.27 10.27 -9.03
N SER A 126 -37.67 10.59 -10.27
CA SER A 126 -39.09 10.64 -10.65
C SER A 126 -39.75 9.25 -10.64
N TRP A 127 -38.97 8.18 -10.74
CA TRP A 127 -39.48 6.81 -10.64
C TRP A 127 -39.58 6.37 -9.18
N THR A 128 -40.74 6.66 -8.57
CA THR A 128 -40.94 6.58 -7.11
C THR A 128 -40.97 5.18 -6.51
N ASP A 129 -41.34 4.14 -7.26
CA ASP A 129 -41.31 2.75 -6.79
C ASP A 129 -40.96 1.74 -7.91
N PRO A 130 -39.67 1.68 -8.30
CA PRO A 130 -39.20 0.84 -9.39
C PRO A 130 -39.35 -0.65 -9.13
N VAL A 131 -39.14 -1.06 -7.88
CA VAL A 131 -39.22 -2.48 -7.47
C VAL A 131 -40.64 -3.00 -7.63
N SER A 132 -41.64 -2.27 -7.13
CA SER A 132 -43.05 -2.67 -7.31
C SER A 132 -43.47 -2.70 -8.78
N HIS A 133 -43.02 -1.74 -9.57
CA HIS A 133 -43.33 -1.69 -11.00
C HIS A 133 -42.75 -2.92 -11.73
N MET A 134 -41.47 -3.23 -11.51
CA MET A 134 -40.82 -4.40 -12.13
C MET A 134 -41.48 -5.73 -11.73
N ILE A 135 -41.90 -5.88 -10.46
CA ILE A 135 -42.63 -7.06 -10.02
C ILE A 135 -43.94 -7.23 -10.80
N GLN A 136 -44.69 -6.15 -11.01
CA GLN A 136 -45.95 -6.19 -11.76
C GLN A 136 -45.70 -6.58 -13.23
N VAL A 137 -44.70 -5.97 -13.87
CA VAL A 137 -44.35 -6.25 -15.28
C VAL A 137 -43.94 -7.70 -15.48
N CYS A 138 -43.15 -8.27 -14.57
CA CYS A 138 -42.60 -9.62 -14.74
C CYS A 138 -43.54 -10.76 -14.27
N SER A 139 -44.54 -10.46 -13.44
CA SER A 139 -45.35 -11.48 -12.72
C SER A 139 -46.06 -12.53 -13.60
N ASN A 140 -46.32 -12.23 -14.88
CA ASN A 140 -47.10 -13.09 -15.78
C ASN A 140 -46.25 -13.98 -16.71
N ASP A 141 -44.91 -13.84 -16.71
CA ASP A 141 -44.01 -14.57 -17.61
C ASP A 141 -42.81 -15.16 -16.84
N SER A 142 -42.64 -16.48 -16.91
CA SER A 142 -41.58 -17.21 -16.20
C SER A 142 -40.16 -16.79 -16.63
N GLU A 143 -39.94 -16.41 -17.89
CA GLU A 143 -38.63 -15.94 -18.35
C GLU A 143 -38.34 -14.52 -17.84
N MET A 144 -39.37 -13.68 -17.76
CA MET A 144 -39.28 -12.34 -17.17
C MET A 144 -39.08 -12.39 -15.65
N MET A 145 -39.57 -13.43 -14.98
CA MET A 145 -39.29 -13.64 -13.55
C MET A 145 -37.80 -13.90 -13.28
N ALA A 146 -37.11 -14.65 -14.13
CA ALA A 146 -35.66 -14.82 -14.01
C ALA A 146 -34.90 -13.49 -14.18
N ILE A 147 -35.37 -12.63 -15.09
CA ILE A 147 -34.84 -11.26 -15.28
C ILE A 147 -35.12 -10.39 -14.06
N LEU A 148 -36.30 -10.50 -13.46
CA LEU A 148 -36.64 -9.78 -12.24
C LEU A 148 -35.65 -10.12 -11.11
N PHE A 149 -35.38 -11.39 -10.85
CA PHE A 149 -34.43 -11.79 -9.82
C PHE A 149 -33.03 -11.25 -10.10
N LYS A 150 -32.61 -11.26 -11.37
CA LYS A 150 -31.32 -10.69 -11.77
C LYS A 150 -31.25 -9.18 -11.57
N PHE A 151 -32.28 -8.44 -11.96
CA PHE A 151 -32.37 -7.00 -11.72
C PHE A 151 -32.35 -6.69 -10.22
N LEU A 152 -33.13 -7.43 -9.43
CA LEU A 152 -33.18 -7.27 -7.98
C LEU A 152 -31.87 -7.64 -7.29
N SER A 153 -31.08 -8.59 -7.82
CA SER A 153 -29.75 -8.89 -7.26
C SER A 153 -28.73 -7.80 -7.57
N ILE A 154 -28.82 -7.17 -8.74
CA ILE A 154 -27.90 -6.13 -9.20
C ILE A 154 -28.17 -4.78 -8.52
N LEU A 155 -29.43 -4.45 -8.27
CA LEU A 155 -29.82 -3.12 -7.78
C LEU A 155 -29.11 -2.70 -6.46
N PRO A 156 -29.02 -3.55 -5.41
CA PRO A 156 -28.24 -3.21 -4.22
C PRO A 156 -26.74 -3.10 -4.50
N GLU A 157 -26.19 -3.95 -5.38
CA GLU A 157 -24.76 -3.97 -5.70
C GLU A 157 -24.32 -2.68 -6.40
N GLU A 158 -25.08 -2.24 -7.40
CA GLU A 158 -24.79 -1.02 -8.15
C GLU A 158 -24.93 0.23 -7.26
N LEU A 159 -25.95 0.27 -6.40
CA LEU A 159 -26.14 1.42 -5.52
C LEU A 159 -25.02 1.54 -4.46
N LEU A 160 -24.49 0.42 -3.97
CA LEU A 160 -23.51 0.41 -2.87
C LEU A 160 -22.06 0.44 -3.34
N TYR A 161 -21.76 -0.14 -4.50
CA TYR A 161 -20.38 -0.38 -4.94
C TYR A 161 -20.02 0.26 -6.30
N ASN A 162 -20.96 0.83 -7.06
CA ASN A 162 -20.64 1.49 -8.32
C ASN A 162 -20.13 2.92 -8.12
N ASN A 163 -18.81 3.08 -8.09
CA ASN A 163 -18.15 4.39 -7.97
C ASN A 163 -18.21 5.25 -9.25
N LYS A 164 -18.71 4.72 -10.38
CA LYS A 164 -18.81 5.46 -11.64
C LYS A 164 -19.98 6.44 -11.63
N ILE A 165 -21.09 6.05 -11.03
CA ILE A 165 -22.27 6.89 -10.84
C ILE A 165 -21.99 7.86 -9.70
N GLN A 166 -21.82 9.14 -10.02
CA GLN A 166 -21.52 10.18 -9.03
C GLN A 166 -22.77 10.98 -8.71
N ILE A 167 -23.37 10.63 -7.57
CA ILE A 167 -24.53 11.30 -7.02
C ILE A 167 -24.12 11.88 -5.67
N ASP A 168 -24.66 13.07 -5.35
CA ASP A 168 -24.48 13.68 -4.03
C ASP A 168 -24.84 12.68 -2.91
N LYS A 169 -24.03 12.66 -1.85
CA LYS A 169 -24.19 11.73 -0.73
C LYS A 169 -25.59 11.75 -0.12
N ASN A 170 -26.25 12.91 -0.04
CA ASN A 170 -27.60 13.01 0.51
C ASN A 170 -28.64 12.37 -0.42
N VAL A 171 -28.44 12.53 -1.72
CA VAL A 171 -29.31 11.90 -2.72
C VAL A 171 -29.08 10.39 -2.73
N MET A 172 -27.84 9.92 -2.63
CA MET A 172 -27.53 8.49 -2.46
C MET A 172 -28.26 7.89 -1.26
N LEU A 173 -28.17 8.52 -0.08
CA LEU A 173 -28.89 8.08 1.12
C LEU A 173 -30.41 8.04 0.91
N SER A 174 -30.96 9.04 0.23
CA SER A 174 -32.40 9.07 -0.10
C SER A 174 -32.80 7.94 -1.05
N GLN A 175 -31.93 7.60 -2.01
CA GLN A 175 -32.15 6.50 -2.96
C GLN A 175 -32.01 5.14 -2.27
N THR A 176 -31.03 4.96 -1.38
CA THR A 176 -30.93 3.74 -0.55
C THR A 176 -32.20 3.53 0.25
N GLN A 177 -32.72 4.58 0.89
CA GLN A 177 -33.96 4.50 1.66
C GLN A 177 -35.16 4.14 0.78
N SER A 178 -35.30 4.76 -0.40
CA SER A 178 -36.47 4.61 -1.27
C SER A 178 -36.47 3.29 -2.06
N LEU A 179 -35.31 2.87 -2.56
CA LEU A 179 -35.13 1.72 -3.46
C LEU A 179 -34.87 0.43 -2.69
N ILE A 180 -34.04 0.47 -1.64
CA ILE A 180 -33.61 -0.73 -0.91
C ILE A 180 -34.37 -0.86 0.41
N THR A 181 -34.18 0.08 1.36
CA THR A 181 -34.70 -0.07 2.73
C THR A 181 -36.20 -0.30 2.75
N ARG A 182 -36.98 0.51 2.02
CA ARG A 182 -38.45 0.39 1.96
C ARG A 182 -38.95 -0.88 1.26
N ASN A 183 -38.16 -1.46 0.36
CA ASN A 183 -38.56 -2.62 -0.44
C ASN A 183 -38.02 -3.96 0.10
N SER A 184 -37.11 -3.94 1.07
CA SER A 184 -36.44 -5.12 1.62
C SER A 184 -37.39 -6.24 2.05
N GLU A 185 -38.42 -5.93 2.85
CA GLU A 185 -39.41 -6.92 3.31
C GLU A 185 -40.19 -7.52 2.15
N LYS A 186 -40.64 -6.67 1.21
CA LYS A 186 -41.42 -7.09 0.05
C LYS A 186 -40.62 -8.01 -0.86
N VAL A 187 -39.37 -7.65 -1.16
CA VAL A 187 -38.49 -8.47 -2.00
C VAL A 187 -38.19 -9.79 -1.32
N LEU A 188 -37.91 -9.78 -0.01
CA LEU A 188 -37.66 -11.00 0.73
C LEU A 188 -38.88 -11.95 0.71
N GLN A 189 -40.10 -11.45 0.95
CA GLN A 189 -41.32 -12.25 0.86
C GLN A 189 -41.54 -12.83 -0.54
N LEU A 190 -41.24 -12.05 -1.58
CA LEU A 190 -41.32 -12.50 -2.97
C LEU A 190 -40.33 -13.64 -3.24
N LEU A 191 -39.05 -13.49 -2.83
CA LEU A 191 -38.04 -14.53 -3.02
C LEU A 191 -38.39 -15.82 -2.25
N LEU A 192 -38.89 -15.69 -1.01
CA LEU A 192 -39.35 -16.83 -0.21
C LEU A 192 -40.56 -17.55 -0.84
N HIS A 193 -41.46 -16.83 -1.50
CA HIS A 193 -42.61 -17.40 -2.20
C HIS A 193 -42.19 -18.22 -3.43
N TYR A 194 -41.26 -17.70 -4.24
CA TYR A 194 -40.86 -18.34 -5.50
C TYR A 194 -39.80 -19.42 -5.34
N LEU A 195 -39.00 -19.41 -4.26
CA LEU A 195 -37.98 -20.43 -4.02
C LEU A 195 -38.52 -21.89 -4.08
N PRO A 196 -39.62 -22.27 -3.38
CA PRO A 196 -40.17 -23.61 -3.48
C PRO A 196 -40.85 -23.91 -4.82
N LEU A 197 -41.21 -22.87 -5.60
CA LEU A 197 -41.85 -22.99 -6.91
C LEU A 197 -40.83 -23.14 -8.05
N ALA A 198 -39.55 -22.92 -7.78
CA ALA A 198 -38.49 -22.98 -8.78
C ALA A 198 -38.33 -24.40 -9.36
N ALA A 199 -38.47 -24.50 -10.68
CA ALA A 199 -38.46 -25.76 -11.42
C ALA A 199 -37.04 -26.34 -11.67
N SER A 200 -36.00 -25.49 -11.61
CA SER A 200 -34.60 -25.88 -11.82
C SER A 200 -33.69 -25.37 -10.70
N ASP A 201 -32.56 -26.05 -10.50
CA ASP A 201 -31.54 -25.60 -9.54
C ASP A 201 -30.91 -24.27 -9.95
N ASP A 202 -30.75 -24.00 -11.25
CA ASP A 202 -30.30 -22.68 -11.73
C ASP A 202 -31.20 -21.54 -11.24
N MET A 203 -32.52 -21.74 -11.26
CA MET A 203 -33.47 -20.73 -10.79
C MET A 203 -33.40 -20.57 -9.27
N ARG A 204 -33.19 -21.66 -8.53
CA ARG A 204 -32.96 -21.61 -7.08
C ARG A 204 -31.67 -20.85 -6.76
N CYS A 205 -30.58 -21.11 -7.50
CA CYS A 205 -29.33 -20.37 -7.37
C CYS A 205 -29.53 -18.87 -7.60
N GLU A 206 -30.19 -18.44 -8.67
CA GLU A 206 -30.43 -17.01 -8.92
C GLU A 206 -31.31 -16.36 -7.84
N ILE A 207 -32.28 -17.09 -7.27
CA ILE A 207 -33.07 -16.62 -6.11
C ILE A 207 -32.18 -16.46 -4.88
N LEU A 208 -31.30 -17.43 -4.57
CA LEU A 208 -30.38 -17.37 -3.44
C LEU A 208 -29.33 -16.26 -3.60
N VAL A 209 -28.80 -16.06 -4.81
CA VAL A 209 -27.91 -14.93 -5.15
C VAL A 209 -28.63 -13.61 -4.89
N CYS A 210 -29.89 -13.49 -5.31
CA CYS A 210 -30.71 -12.32 -5.03
C CYS A 210 -30.88 -12.13 -3.51
N MET A 211 -31.26 -13.16 -2.76
CA MET A 211 -31.38 -13.09 -1.30
C MET A 211 -30.07 -12.63 -0.64
N ASN A 212 -28.93 -13.18 -1.06
CA ASN A 212 -27.61 -12.83 -0.54
C ASN A 212 -27.24 -11.36 -0.80
N SER A 213 -27.51 -10.83 -2.01
CA SER A 213 -27.28 -9.42 -2.34
C SER A 213 -28.07 -8.47 -1.43
N TRP A 214 -29.33 -8.80 -1.14
CA TRP A 214 -30.16 -8.01 -0.21
C TRP A 214 -29.75 -8.17 1.27
N LEU A 215 -29.19 -9.32 1.66
CA LEU A 215 -28.60 -9.49 2.99
C LEU A 215 -27.36 -8.60 3.14
N ARG A 216 -26.47 -8.61 2.12
CA ARG A 216 -25.25 -7.78 2.03
C ARG A 216 -25.54 -6.28 2.04
N SER A 217 -26.67 -5.84 1.49
CA SER A 217 -27.07 -4.42 1.56
C SER A 217 -27.23 -3.94 3.00
N GLY A 218 -27.58 -4.88 3.89
CA GLY A 218 -27.77 -4.63 5.29
C GLY A 218 -29.10 -3.98 5.66
N ASP A 219 -30.05 -3.91 4.71
CA ASP A 219 -31.41 -3.43 4.94
C ASP A 219 -32.35 -4.52 5.44
N ILE A 220 -32.03 -5.80 5.16
CA ILE A 220 -32.70 -6.91 5.83
C ILE A 220 -32.31 -6.87 7.33
N SER A 221 -33.29 -6.49 8.15
CA SER A 221 -33.14 -6.38 9.59
C SER A 221 -32.95 -7.74 10.25
N THR A 222 -32.27 -7.79 11.39
CA THR A 222 -32.10 -9.03 12.16
C THR A 222 -33.44 -9.62 12.62
N THR A 223 -34.45 -8.78 12.86
CA THR A 223 -35.84 -9.20 13.13
C THR A 223 -36.51 -9.87 11.94
N MET A 224 -36.22 -9.46 10.70
CA MET A 224 -36.74 -10.15 9.51
C MET A 224 -36.10 -11.53 9.36
N ILE A 225 -34.78 -11.63 9.60
CA ILE A 225 -34.06 -12.91 9.57
C ILE A 225 -34.62 -13.86 10.63
N GLU A 226 -34.91 -13.38 11.85
CA GLU A 226 -35.49 -14.18 12.94
C GLU A 226 -36.87 -14.75 12.58
N ASN A 227 -37.70 -13.97 11.89
CA ASN A 227 -39.09 -14.34 11.60
C ASN A 227 -39.28 -15.10 10.27
N THR A 228 -38.21 -15.41 9.56
CA THR A 228 -38.26 -16.07 8.24
C THR A 228 -37.37 -17.30 8.18
N PRO A 229 -37.63 -18.27 7.28
CA PRO A 229 -36.84 -19.50 7.20
C PRO A 229 -35.48 -19.30 6.50
N ILE A 230 -34.97 -18.07 6.39
CA ILE A 230 -33.73 -17.75 5.65
C ILE A 230 -32.54 -18.56 6.16
N ILE A 231 -32.41 -18.70 7.48
CA ILE A 231 -31.32 -19.47 8.09
C ILE A 231 -31.45 -20.95 7.70
N ASP A 232 -32.65 -21.52 7.80
CA ASP A 232 -32.88 -22.92 7.40
C ASP A 232 -32.58 -23.14 5.92
N ILE A 233 -33.02 -22.24 5.06
CA ILE A 233 -32.79 -22.27 3.61
C ILE A 233 -31.29 -22.25 3.29
N GLY A 234 -30.52 -21.32 3.88
CA GLY A 234 -29.09 -21.20 3.64
C GLY A 234 -28.34 -22.48 4.03
N PHE A 235 -28.61 -23.02 5.21
CA PHE A 235 -27.95 -24.26 5.67
C PHE A 235 -28.41 -25.51 4.92
N GLN A 236 -29.68 -25.61 4.51
CA GLN A 236 -30.17 -26.74 3.70
C GLN A 236 -29.56 -26.74 2.30
N ALA A 237 -29.37 -25.56 1.70
CA ALA A 237 -28.78 -25.42 0.37
C ALA A 237 -27.32 -25.91 0.30
N LEU A 238 -26.59 -25.98 1.42
CA LEU A 238 -25.25 -26.58 1.51
C LEU A 238 -25.22 -28.08 1.16
N SER A 239 -26.37 -28.75 1.12
CA SER A 239 -26.44 -30.18 0.73
C SER A 239 -26.48 -30.40 -0.79
N SER A 240 -26.65 -29.35 -1.59
CA SER A 240 -26.66 -29.41 -3.06
C SER A 240 -25.33 -28.93 -3.63
N SER A 241 -24.76 -29.71 -4.55
CA SER A 241 -23.53 -29.36 -5.28
C SER A 241 -23.68 -28.09 -6.11
N GLU A 242 -24.84 -27.86 -6.70
CA GLU A 242 -25.12 -26.75 -7.60
C GLU A 242 -25.28 -25.43 -6.84
N MET A 243 -25.82 -25.49 -5.62
CA MET A 243 -26.09 -24.32 -4.78
C MET A 243 -24.98 -24.04 -3.76
N PHE A 244 -24.01 -24.94 -3.60
CA PHE A 244 -23.05 -24.93 -2.50
C PHE A 244 -22.35 -23.59 -2.29
N ASP A 245 -21.70 -23.04 -3.33
CA ASP A 245 -20.94 -21.79 -3.23
C ASP A 245 -21.83 -20.60 -2.85
N THR A 246 -23.03 -20.54 -3.43
CA THR A 246 -24.01 -19.48 -3.12
C THR A 246 -24.53 -19.61 -1.68
N ALA A 247 -24.73 -20.84 -1.23
CA ALA A 247 -25.16 -21.14 0.14
C ALA A 247 -24.08 -20.79 1.16
N VAL A 248 -22.80 -21.10 0.88
CA VAL A 248 -21.65 -20.68 1.70
C VAL A 248 -21.63 -19.16 1.86
N ASP A 249 -21.69 -18.43 0.75
CA ASP A 249 -21.68 -16.97 0.76
C ASP A 249 -22.85 -16.38 1.56
N MET A 250 -24.05 -16.96 1.41
CA MET A 250 -25.26 -16.54 2.12
C MET A 250 -25.16 -16.85 3.63
N VAL A 251 -24.65 -18.01 4.02
CA VAL A 251 -24.47 -18.38 5.43
C VAL A 251 -23.43 -17.49 6.10
N CYS A 252 -22.31 -17.18 5.43
CA CYS A 252 -21.34 -16.22 5.92
C CYS A 252 -21.98 -14.84 6.16
N GLU A 253 -22.77 -14.34 5.20
CA GLU A 253 -23.46 -13.06 5.39
C GLU A 253 -24.45 -13.12 6.56
N ILE A 254 -25.23 -14.19 6.73
CA ILE A 254 -26.13 -14.36 7.88
C ILE A 254 -25.37 -14.26 9.21
N ILE A 255 -24.18 -14.87 9.29
CA ILE A 255 -23.29 -14.78 10.46
C ILE A 255 -22.86 -13.33 10.70
N VAL A 256 -22.34 -12.65 9.67
CA VAL A 256 -21.96 -11.22 9.73
C VAL A 256 -23.10 -10.36 10.28
N ARG A 257 -24.31 -10.56 9.75
CA ARG A 257 -25.51 -9.83 10.14
C ARG A 257 -25.90 -10.07 11.60
N SER A 258 -25.80 -11.31 12.07
CA SER A 258 -26.13 -11.66 13.46
C SER A 258 -25.12 -11.12 14.48
N ALA A 259 -23.87 -10.94 14.06
CA ALA A 259 -22.77 -10.40 14.87
C ALA A 259 -22.73 -8.86 14.95
N LYS A 260 -23.53 -8.15 14.13
CA LYS A 260 -23.57 -6.69 14.11
C LYS A 260 -23.98 -6.15 15.48
N LYS A 261 -23.17 -5.27 16.08
CA LYS A 261 -23.44 -4.71 17.41
C LYS A 261 -24.68 -3.78 17.39
N PRO A 262 -25.62 -3.88 18.36
CA PRO A 262 -25.63 -4.84 19.46
C PRO A 262 -25.95 -6.26 18.98
N LEU A 263 -25.18 -7.23 19.47
CA LEU A 263 -25.27 -8.64 19.09
C LEU A 263 -26.70 -9.17 19.23
N ASN A 264 -27.21 -9.86 18.20
CA ASN A 264 -28.49 -10.54 18.29
C ASN A 264 -28.30 -11.98 18.84
N THR A 265 -28.49 -12.15 20.14
CA THR A 265 -28.28 -13.43 20.83
C THR A 265 -29.25 -14.54 20.37
N LYS A 266 -30.48 -14.20 19.97
CA LYS A 266 -31.45 -15.19 19.48
C LYS A 266 -31.04 -15.78 18.15
N LEU A 267 -30.55 -14.96 17.22
CA LEU A 267 -30.02 -15.45 15.95
C LEU A 267 -28.83 -16.38 16.20
N LEU A 268 -27.94 -16.02 17.13
CA LEU A 268 -26.83 -16.88 17.54
C LEU A 268 -27.31 -18.25 18.07
N GLU A 269 -28.34 -18.26 18.93
CA GLU A 269 -28.93 -19.50 19.46
C GLU A 269 -29.53 -20.41 18.36
N ILE A 270 -29.99 -19.84 17.24
CA ILE A 270 -30.50 -20.59 16.07
C ILE A 270 -29.35 -21.06 15.16
N ILE A 271 -28.36 -20.21 14.92
CA ILE A 271 -27.25 -20.47 13.98
C ILE A 271 -26.28 -21.49 14.57
N TYR A 272 -25.94 -21.38 15.85
CA TYR A 272 -24.87 -22.16 16.45
C TYR A 272 -25.10 -23.70 16.39
N PRO A 273 -26.29 -24.25 16.72
CA PRO A 273 -26.56 -25.67 16.53
C PRO A 273 -26.40 -26.15 15.08
N LYS A 274 -26.69 -25.28 14.10
CA LYS A 274 -26.51 -25.60 12.67
C LYS A 274 -25.03 -25.63 12.29
N LEU A 275 -24.20 -24.73 12.84
CA LEU A 275 -22.74 -24.80 12.66
C LEU A 275 -22.18 -26.12 13.20
N ILE A 276 -22.62 -26.57 14.38
CA ILE A 276 -22.20 -27.85 14.95
C ILE A 276 -22.55 -29.02 14.02
N SER A 277 -23.71 -28.96 13.36
CA SER A 277 -24.13 -30.03 12.43
C SER A 277 -23.25 -30.15 11.18
N LEU A 278 -22.42 -29.15 10.86
CA LEU A 278 -21.46 -29.19 9.76
C LEU A 278 -20.18 -29.94 10.12
N ILE A 279 -19.85 -30.12 11.40
CA ILE A 279 -18.60 -30.78 11.83
C ILE A 279 -18.52 -32.24 11.36
N PRO A 280 -19.56 -33.09 11.50
CA PRO A 280 -19.52 -34.44 10.96
C PRO A 280 -19.37 -34.48 9.43
N ILE A 281 -19.91 -33.48 8.72
CA ILE A 281 -19.79 -33.35 7.26
C ILE A 281 -18.34 -33.01 6.91
N LEU A 282 -17.75 -32.03 7.60
CA LEU A 282 -16.36 -31.64 7.45
C LEU A 282 -15.40 -32.83 7.61
N HIS A 283 -15.58 -33.65 8.65
CA HIS A 283 -14.76 -34.84 8.86
C HIS A 283 -14.99 -35.93 7.80
N LYS A 284 -16.24 -36.14 7.37
CA LYS A 284 -16.55 -37.16 6.36
C LYS A 284 -16.03 -36.79 4.97
N SER A 285 -15.97 -35.49 4.68
CA SER A 285 -15.55 -34.93 3.40
C SER A 285 -14.09 -34.46 3.44
N SER A 286 -13.23 -35.04 4.27
CA SER A 286 -11.82 -34.61 4.42
C SER A 286 -11.05 -34.54 3.11
N ASP A 287 -11.40 -35.39 2.15
CA ASP A 287 -10.70 -35.50 0.87
C ASP A 287 -11.34 -34.62 -0.23
N ASP A 288 -12.47 -33.95 0.08
CA ASP A 288 -13.19 -33.06 -0.84
C ASP A 288 -12.81 -31.60 -0.55
N TYR A 289 -11.80 -31.12 -1.28
CA TYR A 289 -11.29 -29.75 -1.17
C TYR A 289 -12.40 -28.69 -1.21
N THR A 290 -13.35 -28.79 -2.14
CA THR A 290 -14.40 -27.79 -2.33
C THR A 290 -15.31 -27.70 -1.09
N VAL A 291 -15.72 -28.86 -0.56
CA VAL A 291 -16.58 -28.91 0.63
C VAL A 291 -15.84 -28.43 1.88
N VAL A 292 -14.59 -28.87 2.08
CA VAL A 292 -13.77 -28.44 3.23
C VAL A 292 -13.51 -26.94 3.17
N LEU A 293 -13.18 -26.40 1.98
CA LEU A 293 -12.96 -24.97 1.77
C LEU A 293 -14.22 -24.16 2.12
N GLY A 294 -15.38 -24.57 1.60
CA GLY A 294 -16.65 -23.88 1.86
C GLY A 294 -17.04 -23.88 3.34
N ILE A 295 -16.92 -25.03 4.02
CA ILE A 295 -17.21 -25.13 5.46
C ILE A 295 -16.16 -24.36 6.29
N CYS A 296 -14.89 -24.40 5.90
CA CYS A 296 -13.83 -23.62 6.55
C CYS A 296 -14.13 -22.12 6.50
N ARG A 297 -14.60 -21.59 5.35
CA ARG A 297 -15.02 -20.19 5.22
C ARG A 297 -16.16 -19.83 6.19
N ILE A 298 -17.15 -20.72 6.34
CA ILE A 298 -18.26 -20.53 7.29
C ILE A 298 -17.75 -20.51 8.74
N PHE A 299 -16.88 -21.45 9.11
CA PHE A 299 -16.31 -21.54 10.45
C PHE A 299 -15.39 -20.36 10.76
N ALA A 300 -14.60 -19.92 9.79
CA ALA A 300 -13.76 -18.74 9.94
C ALA A 300 -14.59 -17.49 10.13
N GLU A 301 -15.63 -17.26 9.31
CA GLU A 301 -16.54 -16.11 9.50
C GLU A 301 -17.19 -16.14 10.89
N ALA A 302 -17.67 -17.31 11.36
CA ALA A 302 -18.19 -17.45 12.72
C ALA A 302 -17.12 -17.15 13.79
N GLY A 303 -15.91 -17.68 13.60
CA GLY A 303 -14.78 -17.50 14.50
C GLY A 303 -14.36 -16.04 14.64
N GLU A 304 -14.22 -15.32 13.53
CA GLU A 304 -13.86 -13.90 13.52
C GLU A 304 -14.96 -13.04 14.15
N ARG A 305 -16.22 -13.26 13.74
CA ARG A 305 -17.35 -12.42 14.18
C ARG A 305 -17.75 -12.65 15.63
N TYR A 306 -17.54 -13.85 16.16
CA TYR A 306 -17.85 -14.19 17.54
C TYR A 306 -16.62 -14.28 18.44
N ALA A 307 -15.45 -13.78 18.02
CA ALA A 307 -14.19 -13.94 18.75
C ALA A 307 -14.27 -13.54 20.23
N GLU A 308 -14.91 -12.39 20.56
CA GLU A 308 -15.11 -11.95 21.95
C GLU A 308 -15.97 -12.94 22.77
N LEU A 309 -17.02 -13.50 22.17
CA LEU A 309 -17.91 -14.47 22.83
C LEU A 309 -17.23 -15.81 23.03
N ILE A 310 -16.48 -16.24 22.01
CA ILE A 310 -15.65 -17.44 22.04
C ILE A 310 -14.69 -17.29 23.21
N ALA A 311 -13.84 -16.24 23.22
CA ALA A 311 -12.86 -15.97 24.27
C ALA A 311 -13.45 -15.99 25.69
N GLY A 312 -14.66 -15.46 25.88
CA GLY A 312 -15.36 -15.50 27.16
C GLY A 312 -15.97 -16.85 27.56
N ASN A 313 -16.23 -17.75 26.59
CA ASN A 313 -17.04 -18.97 26.79
C ASN A 313 -16.50 -20.20 26.02
N MET A 314 -15.22 -20.54 26.22
CA MET A 314 -14.54 -21.66 25.53
C MET A 314 -15.37 -22.95 25.47
N ALA A 315 -15.90 -23.40 26.61
CA ALA A 315 -16.64 -24.67 26.70
C ALA A 315 -17.89 -24.70 25.80
N SER A 316 -18.58 -23.58 25.66
CA SER A 316 -19.78 -23.48 24.80
C SER A 316 -19.41 -23.52 23.32
N PHE A 317 -18.22 -23.04 22.96
CA PHE A 317 -17.72 -22.93 21.58
C PHE A 317 -16.72 -24.03 21.18
N GLN A 318 -16.51 -25.05 22.04
CA GLN A 318 -15.52 -26.11 21.84
C GLN A 318 -15.65 -26.79 20.47
N ALA A 319 -16.87 -27.11 20.05
CA ALA A 319 -17.13 -27.79 18.77
C ALA A 319 -16.66 -26.96 17.57
N LEU A 320 -16.90 -25.64 17.59
CA LEU A 320 -16.42 -24.73 16.54
C LEU A 320 -14.89 -24.64 16.54
N LEU A 321 -14.27 -24.57 17.73
CA LEU A 321 -12.81 -24.56 17.89
C LEU A 321 -12.18 -25.86 17.36
N ASP A 322 -12.81 -27.01 17.62
CA ASP A 322 -12.36 -28.31 17.10
C ASP A 322 -12.47 -28.37 15.57
N GLY A 323 -13.54 -27.82 14.99
CA GLY A 323 -13.71 -27.66 13.55
C GLY A 323 -12.63 -26.78 12.91
N LEU A 324 -12.33 -25.62 13.52
CA LEU A 324 -11.25 -24.74 13.09
C LEU A 324 -9.87 -25.41 13.20
N LEU A 325 -9.64 -26.17 14.27
CA LEU A 325 -8.40 -26.96 14.46
C LEU A 325 -8.28 -28.08 13.43
N PHE A 326 -9.39 -28.63 12.95
CA PHE A 326 -9.38 -29.58 11.84
C PHE A 326 -9.00 -28.88 10.53
N CYS A 327 -9.61 -27.74 10.22
CA CYS A 327 -9.30 -26.95 9.02
C CYS A 327 -7.84 -26.47 8.99
N VAL A 328 -7.29 -26.02 10.12
CA VAL A 328 -5.89 -25.58 10.18
C VAL A 328 -4.91 -26.73 10.03
N ALA A 329 -5.30 -27.96 10.38
CA ALA A 329 -4.48 -29.16 10.24
C ALA A 329 -4.58 -29.82 8.85
N HIS A 330 -5.37 -29.26 7.95
CA HIS A 330 -5.52 -29.79 6.59
C HIS A 330 -4.22 -29.63 5.78
N ASP A 331 -3.93 -30.60 4.90
CA ASP A 331 -2.70 -30.63 4.10
C ASP A 331 -2.64 -29.47 3.09
N GLU A 332 -3.79 -29.08 2.53
CA GLU A 332 -3.93 -27.90 1.66
C GLU A 332 -3.81 -26.60 2.47
N LEU A 333 -2.68 -25.92 2.30
CA LEU A 333 -2.30 -24.73 3.07
C LEU A 333 -3.25 -23.54 2.89
N GLU A 334 -3.95 -23.46 1.76
CA GLU A 334 -4.98 -22.44 1.53
C GLU A 334 -6.14 -22.53 2.53
N ILE A 335 -6.52 -23.76 2.91
CA ILE A 335 -7.58 -23.99 3.90
C ILE A 335 -7.09 -23.58 5.28
N ALA A 336 -5.85 -23.93 5.62
CA ALA A 336 -5.26 -23.54 6.90
C ALA A 336 -5.19 -22.00 7.04
N LYS A 337 -4.77 -21.31 5.97
CA LYS A 337 -4.65 -19.85 5.92
C LYS A 337 -5.94 -19.11 6.27
N ILE A 338 -7.09 -19.63 5.85
CA ILE A 338 -8.41 -19.02 6.12
C ILE A 338 -8.68 -18.92 7.64
N THR A 339 -8.12 -19.83 8.44
CA THR A 339 -8.32 -19.83 9.90
C THR A 339 -7.42 -18.85 10.65
N PHE A 340 -6.35 -18.32 10.04
CA PHE A 340 -5.30 -17.62 10.77
C PHE A 340 -5.77 -16.35 11.47
N ASN A 341 -6.63 -15.56 10.81
CA ASN A 341 -7.21 -14.36 11.42
C ASN A 341 -8.09 -14.68 12.63
N VAL A 342 -8.77 -15.83 12.63
CA VAL A 342 -9.60 -16.26 13.76
C VAL A 342 -8.74 -16.42 15.02
N TRP A 343 -7.60 -17.09 14.90
CA TRP A 343 -6.68 -17.30 16.02
C TRP A 343 -6.12 -15.99 16.55
N ASN A 344 -5.86 -15.04 15.66
CA ASN A 344 -5.43 -13.69 16.03
C ASN A 344 -6.55 -12.95 16.80
N TYR A 345 -7.78 -12.89 16.27
CA TYR A 345 -8.89 -12.19 16.95
C TYR A 345 -9.22 -12.79 18.32
N ILE A 346 -9.19 -14.12 18.46
CA ILE A 346 -9.37 -14.79 19.75
C ILE A 346 -8.23 -14.41 20.70
N ALA A 347 -6.98 -14.39 20.21
CA ALA A 347 -5.83 -14.00 21.03
C ALA A 347 -5.93 -12.55 21.50
N GLU A 348 -6.24 -11.62 20.60
CA GLU A 348 -6.46 -10.20 20.93
C GLU A 348 -7.55 -10.03 21.98
N ALA A 349 -8.68 -10.72 21.83
CA ALA A 349 -9.76 -10.71 22.81
C ALA A 349 -9.29 -11.22 24.19
N LEU A 350 -8.57 -12.35 24.24
CA LEU A 350 -8.02 -12.92 25.48
C LEU A 350 -6.96 -12.03 26.15
N LEU A 351 -6.25 -11.19 25.39
CA LEU A 351 -5.28 -10.25 25.94
C LEU A 351 -5.94 -8.99 26.54
N THR A 352 -7.23 -8.76 26.28
CA THR A 352 -7.95 -7.68 26.95
C THR A 352 -8.17 -7.98 28.44
N PRO A 353 -8.25 -6.95 29.31
CA PRO A 353 -8.54 -7.15 30.73
C PRO A 353 -9.83 -7.92 31.00
N GLN A 354 -10.83 -7.80 30.10
CA GLN A 354 -12.14 -8.42 30.22
C GLN A 354 -12.08 -9.95 30.16
N TYR A 355 -11.24 -10.52 29.29
CA TYR A 355 -11.19 -11.98 29.06
C TYR A 355 -9.87 -12.62 29.50
N SER A 356 -8.92 -11.84 30.05
CA SER A 356 -7.62 -12.31 30.53
C SER A 356 -7.68 -13.50 31.50
N ALA A 357 -8.73 -13.59 32.34
CA ALA A 357 -8.92 -14.72 33.24
C ALA A 357 -9.22 -16.05 32.53
N CYS A 358 -9.75 -16.00 31.30
CA CYS A 358 -10.07 -17.18 30.50
C CYS A 358 -8.85 -17.74 29.75
N LYS A 359 -7.77 -16.96 29.62
CA LYS A 359 -6.56 -17.27 28.84
C LYS A 359 -6.01 -18.68 29.08
N LEU A 360 -5.90 -19.11 30.34
CA LEU A 360 -5.37 -20.44 30.70
C LEU A 360 -6.16 -21.60 30.09
N GLN A 361 -7.47 -21.43 29.87
CA GLN A 361 -8.33 -22.48 29.30
C GLN A 361 -7.98 -22.75 27.83
N TYR A 362 -7.41 -21.76 27.13
CA TYR A 362 -7.04 -21.85 25.73
C TYR A 362 -5.66 -22.46 25.48
N HIS A 363 -4.86 -22.71 26.53
CA HIS A 363 -3.52 -23.27 26.38
C HIS A 363 -3.51 -24.56 25.53
N PRO A 364 -4.38 -25.56 25.76
CA PRO A 364 -4.38 -26.77 24.93
C PRO A 364 -4.64 -26.51 23.44
N ILE A 365 -5.46 -25.50 23.11
CA ILE A 365 -5.79 -25.13 21.73
C ILE A 365 -4.57 -24.52 21.05
N TYR A 366 -3.95 -23.51 21.67
CA TYR A 366 -2.78 -22.84 21.09
C TYR A 366 -1.53 -23.73 21.09
N SER A 367 -1.38 -24.64 22.05
CA SER A 367 -0.32 -25.66 22.00
C SER A 367 -0.50 -26.57 20.77
N LYS A 368 -1.72 -27.06 20.53
CA LYS A 368 -2.02 -27.87 19.35
C LYS A 368 -1.81 -27.07 18.05
N LEU A 369 -2.14 -25.78 18.06
CA LEU A 369 -1.90 -24.89 16.93
C LEU A 369 -0.39 -24.75 16.62
N ILE A 370 0.47 -24.59 17.63
CA ILE A 370 1.93 -24.63 17.43
C ILE A 370 2.36 -25.96 16.79
N ASP A 371 1.90 -27.09 17.33
CA ASP A 371 2.27 -28.42 16.84
C ASP A 371 1.84 -28.62 15.37
N THR A 372 0.65 -28.14 15.00
CA THR A 372 0.16 -28.15 13.62
C THR A 372 0.99 -27.24 12.70
N ILE A 373 1.25 -25.99 13.10
CA ILE A 373 2.03 -25.05 12.29
C ILE A 373 3.47 -25.54 12.13
N LEU A 374 4.07 -26.18 13.14
CA LEU A 374 5.39 -26.82 13.04
C LEU A 374 5.43 -27.92 11.97
N THR A 375 4.31 -28.59 11.73
CA THR A 375 4.18 -29.58 10.65
C THR A 375 4.12 -28.88 9.29
N HIS A 376 3.29 -27.85 9.16
CA HIS A 376 3.13 -27.06 7.92
C HIS A 376 4.35 -26.21 7.54
N LEU A 377 5.22 -25.90 8.50
CA LEU A 377 6.49 -25.20 8.26
C LEU A 377 7.56 -26.07 7.58
N GLN A 378 7.38 -27.40 7.53
CA GLN A 378 8.35 -28.32 6.96
C GLN A 378 8.34 -28.22 5.43
N TYR A 379 9.53 -28.08 4.85
CA TYR A 379 9.69 -28.29 3.42
C TYR A 379 9.41 -29.76 3.07
N PRO A 380 8.98 -30.05 1.83
CA PRO A 380 8.93 -31.42 1.35
C PRO A 380 10.33 -32.04 1.35
N ASP A 381 10.39 -33.36 1.52
CA ASP A 381 11.65 -34.12 1.54
C ASP A 381 12.44 -33.95 0.22
N ASP A 382 11.74 -33.78 -0.91
CA ASP A 382 12.32 -33.52 -2.23
C ASP A 382 11.86 -32.19 -2.82
N LEU A 383 12.70 -31.17 -2.67
CA LEU A 383 12.50 -29.84 -3.24
C LEU A 383 12.59 -29.80 -4.76
N THR A 384 13.15 -30.81 -5.43
CA THR A 384 13.36 -30.77 -6.90
C THR A 384 12.07 -30.77 -7.68
N THR A 385 10.99 -31.27 -7.07
CA THR A 385 9.63 -31.26 -7.63
C THR A 385 9.02 -29.86 -7.73
N TRP A 386 9.47 -28.93 -6.89
CA TRP A 386 8.96 -27.56 -6.86
C TRP A 386 9.67 -26.62 -7.82
N THR A 387 8.88 -25.83 -8.53
CA THR A 387 9.32 -24.67 -9.30
C THR A 387 9.88 -23.58 -8.39
N LEU A 388 10.61 -22.61 -8.98
CA LEU A 388 11.11 -21.46 -8.22
C LEU A 388 9.98 -20.62 -7.63
N GLN A 389 8.87 -20.49 -8.36
CA GLN A 389 7.69 -19.74 -7.90
C GLN A 389 7.07 -20.39 -6.66
N GLU A 390 6.82 -21.71 -6.69
CA GLU A 390 6.24 -22.44 -5.54
C GLU A 390 7.14 -22.35 -4.30
N ARG A 391 8.47 -22.41 -4.47
CA ARG A 391 9.42 -22.24 -3.37
C ARG A 391 9.34 -20.84 -2.75
N ASP A 392 9.19 -19.81 -3.59
CA ASP A 392 9.07 -18.43 -3.13
C ASP A 392 7.72 -18.18 -2.45
N GLU A 393 6.62 -18.66 -3.03
CA GLU A 393 5.27 -18.59 -2.45
C GLU A 393 5.22 -19.29 -1.08
N PHE A 394 5.80 -20.48 -0.96
CA PHE A 394 5.88 -21.17 0.32
C PHE A 394 6.75 -20.42 1.33
N ARG A 395 7.92 -19.90 0.91
CA ARG A 395 8.77 -19.08 1.79
C ARG A 395 8.01 -17.88 2.36
N ASP A 396 7.26 -17.19 1.52
CA ASP A 396 6.46 -16.04 1.93
C ASP A 396 5.30 -16.47 2.84
N PHE A 397 4.67 -17.61 2.54
CA PHE A 397 3.61 -18.19 3.39
C PHE A 397 4.11 -18.64 4.77
N ARG A 398 5.35 -19.13 4.90
CA ARG A 398 5.96 -19.43 6.21
C ARG A 398 6.05 -18.20 7.11
N HIS A 399 6.20 -17.00 6.55
CA HIS A 399 6.15 -15.77 7.34
C HIS A 399 4.76 -15.49 7.89
N VAL A 400 3.70 -15.76 7.12
CA VAL A 400 2.30 -15.68 7.57
C VAL A 400 2.03 -16.69 8.69
N MET A 401 2.48 -17.94 8.55
CA MET A 401 2.43 -18.93 9.64
C MET A 401 3.20 -18.48 10.89
N GLY A 402 4.31 -17.78 10.68
CA GLY A 402 5.10 -17.17 11.76
C GLY A 402 4.33 -16.12 12.57
N ASP A 403 3.36 -15.43 11.98
CA ASP A 403 2.50 -14.49 12.73
C ASP A 403 1.53 -15.23 13.66
N VAL A 404 0.98 -16.37 13.22
CA VAL A 404 0.17 -17.25 14.07
C VAL A 404 0.99 -17.75 15.27
N LEU A 405 2.25 -18.13 15.06
CA LEU A 405 3.13 -18.57 16.16
C LEU A 405 3.37 -17.47 17.20
N LYS A 406 3.45 -16.20 16.80
CA LYS A 406 3.57 -15.07 17.74
C LYS A 406 2.33 -14.95 18.61
N ASP A 407 1.15 -15.08 18.02
CA ASP A 407 -0.10 -15.09 18.78
C ASP A 407 -0.15 -16.28 19.75
N CYS A 408 0.36 -17.46 19.36
CA CYS A 408 0.53 -18.58 20.28
C CYS A 408 1.45 -18.26 21.46
N VAL A 409 2.59 -17.58 21.25
CA VAL A 409 3.49 -17.16 22.34
C VAL A 409 2.77 -16.19 23.28
N ARG A 410 2.04 -15.21 22.74
CA ARG A 410 1.26 -14.27 23.57
C ARG A 410 0.25 -14.96 24.46
N ILE A 411 -0.33 -16.07 24.01
CA ILE A 411 -1.32 -16.85 24.77
C ILE A 411 -0.67 -17.84 25.73
N LEU A 412 0.33 -18.61 25.30
CA LEU A 412 0.94 -19.67 26.10
C LEU A 412 2.00 -19.17 27.08
N GLY A 413 2.68 -18.07 26.74
CA GLY A 413 3.91 -17.62 27.37
C GLY A 413 5.15 -18.33 26.82
N ASP A 414 6.32 -17.77 27.17
CA ASP A 414 7.62 -18.13 26.60
C ASP A 414 7.96 -19.61 26.76
N GLU A 415 7.86 -20.15 27.98
CA GLU A 415 8.31 -21.50 28.30
C GLU A 415 7.53 -22.57 27.53
N GLU A 416 6.20 -22.50 27.56
CA GLU A 416 5.35 -23.49 26.91
C GLU A 416 5.51 -23.42 25.39
N ALA A 417 5.56 -22.22 24.81
CA ALA A 417 5.76 -22.04 23.36
C ALA A 417 7.14 -22.54 22.89
N LEU A 418 8.21 -22.25 23.63
CA LEU A 418 9.58 -22.70 23.30
C LEU A 418 9.79 -24.19 23.50
N SER A 419 9.10 -24.80 24.48
CA SER A 419 9.21 -26.23 24.78
C SER A 419 8.84 -27.12 23.60
N ARG A 420 7.93 -26.66 22.72
CA ARG A 420 7.40 -27.42 21.58
C ARG A 420 8.44 -27.65 20.47
N PRO A 421 9.02 -26.61 19.83
CA PRO A 421 10.11 -26.82 18.89
C PRO A 421 11.34 -27.42 19.55
N PHE A 422 11.60 -27.13 20.83
CA PHE A 422 12.72 -27.71 21.55
C PHE A 422 12.58 -29.23 21.71
N ALA A 423 11.39 -29.72 22.07
CA ALA A 423 11.12 -31.16 22.19
C ALA A 423 11.38 -31.89 20.86
N ILE A 424 10.98 -31.29 19.73
CA ILE A 424 11.28 -31.84 18.40
C ILE A 424 12.80 -31.91 18.17
N LEU A 425 13.52 -30.81 18.44
CA LEU A 425 14.97 -30.77 18.28
C LEU A 425 15.69 -31.80 19.16
N GLN A 426 15.21 -32.03 20.39
CA GLN A 426 15.79 -33.03 21.31
C GLN A 426 15.67 -34.48 20.79
N THR A 427 14.65 -34.81 19.98
CA THR A 427 14.50 -36.16 19.41
C THR A 427 15.69 -36.57 18.54
N PHE A 428 16.40 -35.61 17.94
CA PHE A 428 17.59 -35.87 17.12
C PHE A 428 18.87 -36.10 17.95
N PHE A 429 18.82 -35.83 19.26
CA PHE A 429 19.93 -36.05 20.19
C PHE A 429 19.71 -37.26 21.12
N ASN A 430 18.46 -37.73 21.25
CA ASN A 430 18.11 -38.88 22.07
C ASN A 430 18.14 -40.18 21.23
N PRO A 431 18.99 -41.17 21.57
CA PRO A 431 19.13 -42.40 20.80
C PRO A 431 17.95 -43.33 21.06
N VAL A 432 16.96 -43.36 20.17
CA VAL A 432 15.88 -44.35 20.27
C VAL A 432 16.33 -45.74 19.79
N ASN A 433 17.44 -45.88 19.02
CA ASN A 433 17.91 -47.17 18.50
C ASN A 433 19.45 -47.33 18.39
N GLY A 434 20.25 -46.70 19.26
CA GLY A 434 21.68 -47.03 19.38
C GLY A 434 22.63 -46.56 18.26
N THR A 435 22.18 -45.78 17.28
CA THR A 435 23.04 -45.11 16.29
C THR A 435 23.29 -43.65 16.70
N THR A 436 24.35 -43.42 17.48
CA THR A 436 24.85 -42.09 17.83
C THR A 436 25.59 -41.45 16.65
N SER A 437 24.82 -40.89 15.71
CA SER A 437 25.19 -39.86 14.72
C SER A 437 24.24 -40.05 13.54
N LEU A 438 23.41 -39.05 13.24
CA LEU A 438 22.83 -38.97 11.89
C LEU A 438 24.02 -38.94 10.93
N THR A 439 24.21 -40.00 10.13
CA THR A 439 25.18 -40.00 9.04
C THR A 439 24.85 -38.84 8.09
N GLU A 440 25.80 -38.37 7.29
CA GLU A 440 25.54 -37.28 6.32
C GLU A 440 24.31 -37.56 5.45
N SER A 441 24.12 -38.82 5.02
CA SER A 441 22.94 -39.28 4.28
C SER A 441 21.64 -39.26 5.10
N GLY A 442 21.70 -39.44 6.43
CA GLY A 442 20.55 -39.32 7.32
C GLY A 442 20.18 -37.87 7.63
N ALA A 443 21.16 -36.96 7.63
CA ALA A 443 20.94 -35.52 7.77
C ALA A 443 20.25 -34.92 6.53
N GLU A 444 20.59 -35.41 5.33
CA GLU A 444 19.99 -34.98 4.07
C GLU A 444 18.51 -35.39 3.93
N LEU A 445 18.08 -36.48 4.58
CA LEU A 445 16.67 -36.90 4.63
C LEU A 445 15.89 -36.26 5.80
N ALA A 446 16.56 -35.66 6.78
CA ALA A 446 15.93 -35.14 7.99
C ALA A 446 16.00 -33.62 8.13
N TRP A 447 16.70 -32.90 7.23
CA TRP A 447 16.91 -31.47 7.37
C TRP A 447 15.60 -30.64 7.44
N PRO A 448 14.49 -30.96 6.72
CA PRO A 448 13.26 -30.17 6.85
C PRO A 448 12.66 -30.27 8.26
N LYS A 449 12.77 -31.44 8.89
CA LYS A 449 12.27 -31.72 10.25
C LYS A 449 13.10 -31.03 11.34
N ILE A 450 14.35 -30.66 11.04
CA ILE A 450 15.22 -29.85 11.91
C ILE A 450 15.06 -28.36 11.61
N GLU A 451 14.91 -27.98 10.34
CA GLU A 451 14.82 -26.59 9.92
C GLU A 451 13.49 -25.93 10.32
N ALA A 452 12.37 -26.64 10.23
CA ALA A 452 11.05 -26.12 10.62
C ALA A 452 10.99 -25.63 12.09
N PRO A 453 11.42 -26.41 13.10
CA PRO A 453 11.47 -25.91 14.47
C PRO A 453 12.45 -24.74 14.64
N LEU A 454 13.59 -24.70 13.93
CA LEU A 454 14.49 -23.53 13.95
C LEU A 454 13.81 -22.28 13.36
N PHE A 455 13.07 -22.42 12.26
CA PHE A 455 12.29 -21.34 11.68
C PHE A 455 11.22 -20.85 12.67
N SER A 456 10.53 -21.76 13.36
CA SER A 456 9.52 -21.39 14.37
C SER A 456 10.12 -20.58 15.51
N LEU A 457 11.29 -20.99 16.03
CA LEU A 457 12.03 -20.26 17.07
C LEU A 457 12.39 -18.85 16.59
N ARG A 458 12.80 -18.74 15.32
CA ARG A 458 13.10 -17.47 14.67
C ARG A 458 11.85 -16.57 14.54
N ALA A 459 10.69 -17.15 14.23
CA ALA A 459 9.44 -16.43 14.07
C ALA A 459 8.88 -15.92 15.41
N MET A 460 8.98 -16.75 16.45
CA MET A 460 8.50 -16.46 17.80
C MET A 460 9.31 -15.39 18.55
N CYS A 461 10.56 -15.12 18.16
CA CYS A 461 11.52 -14.35 18.96
C CYS A 461 11.03 -12.97 19.43
N ARG A 462 10.15 -12.31 18.66
CA ARG A 462 9.64 -10.96 19.00
C ARG A 462 8.73 -10.94 20.22
N GLU A 463 8.11 -12.06 20.55
CA GLU A 463 7.18 -12.18 21.67
C GLU A 463 7.82 -12.87 22.88
N ILE A 464 9.08 -13.31 22.77
CA ILE A 464 9.83 -13.99 23.83
C ILE A 464 10.59 -12.95 24.67
N SER A 465 10.55 -13.08 25.99
CA SER A 465 11.28 -12.22 26.91
C SER A 465 12.79 -12.40 26.82
N PHE A 466 13.53 -11.29 26.89
CA PHE A 466 15.00 -11.31 27.00
C PHE A 466 15.51 -11.94 28.31
N SER A 467 14.63 -12.12 29.30
CA SER A 467 14.96 -12.73 30.59
C SER A 467 14.64 -14.23 30.68
N GLU A 468 14.16 -14.84 29.59
CA GLU A 468 13.88 -16.27 29.54
C GLU A 468 15.20 -17.05 29.73
N SER A 469 15.26 -17.90 30.76
CA SER A 469 16.52 -18.56 31.16
C SER A 469 16.39 -20.07 31.32
N ARG A 470 15.28 -20.66 30.86
CA ARG A 470 15.01 -22.10 30.97
C ARG A 470 15.29 -22.80 29.65
N TYR A 471 14.58 -22.45 28.58
CA TYR A 471 14.65 -23.15 27.30
C TYR A 471 15.69 -22.55 26.35
N LEU A 472 15.84 -21.23 26.27
CA LEU A 472 16.79 -20.59 25.35
C LEU A 472 18.24 -20.99 25.61
N PRO A 473 18.77 -21.07 26.86
CA PRO A 473 20.13 -21.57 27.08
C PRO A 473 20.34 -22.99 26.53
N GLU A 474 19.36 -23.88 26.75
CA GLU A 474 19.42 -25.26 26.25
C GLU A 474 19.36 -25.28 24.71
N ILE A 475 18.43 -24.54 24.10
CA ILE A 475 18.30 -24.38 22.65
C ILE A 475 19.60 -23.87 22.04
N MET A 476 20.19 -22.81 22.59
CA MET A 476 21.43 -22.23 22.08
C MET A 476 22.60 -23.21 22.18
N SER A 477 22.65 -24.04 23.23
CA SER A 477 23.71 -25.04 23.42
C SER A 477 23.67 -26.18 22.39
N ILE A 478 22.47 -26.54 21.88
CA ILE A 478 22.33 -27.64 20.93
C ILE A 478 22.62 -27.23 19.48
N LEU A 479 22.60 -25.93 19.14
CA LEU A 479 22.76 -25.45 17.76
C LEU A 479 24.09 -25.90 17.11
N SER A 480 25.20 -25.95 17.86
CA SER A 480 26.51 -26.44 17.35
C SER A 480 26.53 -27.93 17.10
N ARG A 481 25.67 -28.67 17.79
CA ARG A 481 25.64 -30.13 17.76
C ARG A 481 24.74 -30.66 16.65
N LEU A 482 23.97 -29.78 16.00
CA LEU A 482 23.14 -30.13 14.85
C LEU A 482 24.00 -30.60 13.66
N PRO A 483 23.44 -31.44 12.77
CA PRO A 483 24.15 -31.91 11.59
C PRO A 483 24.67 -30.76 10.72
N ASN A 484 25.86 -30.93 10.15
CA ASN A 484 26.49 -29.94 9.28
C ASN A 484 25.86 -29.95 7.87
N HIS A 485 24.62 -29.46 7.79
CA HIS A 485 23.88 -29.28 6.54
C HIS A 485 23.66 -27.78 6.27
N PRO A 486 23.86 -27.28 5.03
CA PRO A 486 23.79 -25.85 4.73
C PRO A 486 22.48 -25.19 5.18
N LYS A 487 21.31 -25.81 4.93
CA LYS A 487 20.01 -25.27 5.35
C LYS A 487 19.82 -25.24 6.87
N ILE A 488 20.38 -26.22 7.59
CA ILE A 488 20.31 -26.26 9.06
C ILE A 488 21.22 -25.19 9.64
N LYS A 489 22.46 -25.10 9.14
CA LYS A 489 23.44 -24.09 9.56
C LYS A 489 22.92 -22.67 9.29
N TYR A 490 22.37 -22.43 8.11
CA TYR A 490 21.70 -21.18 7.76
C TYR A 490 20.59 -20.82 8.78
N ALA A 491 19.68 -21.75 9.06
CA ALA A 491 18.58 -21.51 10.00
C ALA A 491 19.08 -21.26 11.43
N ALA A 492 20.05 -22.06 11.90
CA ALA A 492 20.65 -21.92 13.24
C ALA A 492 21.35 -20.56 13.43
N ILE A 493 22.11 -20.12 12.42
CA ILE A 493 22.74 -18.78 12.43
C ILE A 493 21.69 -17.69 12.55
N LEU A 494 20.60 -17.78 11.79
CA LEU A 494 19.53 -16.78 11.87
C LEU A 494 18.78 -16.81 13.21
N VAL A 495 18.65 -17.97 13.87
CA VAL A 495 18.14 -18.04 15.25
C VAL A 495 19.07 -17.24 16.16
N ILE A 496 20.39 -17.48 16.14
CA ILE A 496 21.37 -16.73 16.94
C ILE A 496 21.22 -15.22 16.72
N GLY A 497 21.16 -14.78 15.47
CA GLY A 497 21.04 -13.36 15.14
C GLY A 497 19.75 -12.72 15.64
N ARG A 498 18.62 -13.45 15.59
CA ARG A 498 17.33 -12.96 16.09
C ARG A 498 17.25 -12.86 17.61
N TYR A 499 18.02 -13.65 18.33
CA TYR A 499 18.11 -13.62 19.79
C TYR A 499 19.35 -12.83 20.28
N ALA A 500 19.96 -11.98 19.45
CA ALA A 500 21.14 -11.20 19.86
C ALA A 500 20.89 -10.27 21.06
N GLU A 501 19.66 -9.74 21.23
CA GLU A 501 19.28 -8.96 22.43
C GLU A 501 19.22 -9.83 23.69
N TRP A 502 18.77 -11.08 23.56
CA TRP A 502 18.83 -12.06 24.64
C TRP A 502 20.29 -12.42 24.99
N THR A 503 21.15 -12.64 23.98
CA THR A 503 22.60 -12.88 24.21
C THR A 503 23.27 -11.74 24.99
N ASN A 504 22.82 -10.49 24.84
CA ASN A 504 23.39 -9.36 25.59
C ASN A 504 23.23 -9.50 27.12
N GLU A 505 22.16 -10.16 27.56
CA GLU A 505 21.87 -10.49 28.96
C GLU A 505 22.51 -11.83 29.41
N HIS A 506 22.92 -12.66 28.44
CA HIS A 506 23.56 -13.97 28.63
C HIS A 506 24.96 -14.06 27.95
N PRO A 507 25.92 -13.22 28.36
CA PRO A 507 27.21 -13.08 27.68
C PRO A 507 28.08 -14.34 27.68
N GLU A 508 27.81 -15.32 28.55
CA GLU A 508 28.48 -16.61 28.59
C GLU A 508 28.37 -17.38 27.25
N MET A 509 27.31 -17.13 26.48
CA MET A 509 27.08 -17.77 25.17
C MET A 509 27.81 -17.07 24.01
N LEU A 510 28.20 -15.81 24.19
CA LEU A 510 28.64 -14.93 23.11
C LEU A 510 29.89 -15.43 22.39
N SER A 511 30.89 -15.93 23.12
CA SER A 511 32.14 -16.43 22.52
C SER A 511 31.88 -17.58 21.56
N TYR A 512 31.12 -18.59 22.02
CA TYR A 512 30.77 -19.74 21.20
C TYR A 512 29.90 -19.33 19.99
N GLN A 513 28.92 -18.44 20.20
CA GLN A 513 28.06 -17.96 19.11
C GLN A 513 28.87 -17.23 18.04
N LEU A 514 29.84 -16.39 18.42
CA LEU A 514 30.74 -15.73 17.47
C LEU A 514 31.60 -16.73 16.71
N ASP A 515 32.21 -17.71 17.38
CA ASP A 515 33.01 -18.75 16.71
C ASP A 515 32.16 -19.54 15.70
N TYR A 516 30.93 -19.91 16.09
CA TYR A 516 30.00 -20.63 15.23
C TYR A 516 29.61 -19.81 13.99
N VAL A 517 29.25 -18.54 14.18
CA VAL A 517 28.87 -17.62 13.09
C VAL A 517 30.07 -17.31 12.19
N SER A 518 31.26 -17.09 12.74
CA SER A 518 32.49 -16.84 11.97
C SER A 518 32.90 -18.05 11.13
N SER A 519 32.63 -19.28 11.58
CA SER A 519 32.89 -20.51 10.79
C SER A 519 32.03 -20.64 9.53
N ALA A 520 31.01 -19.81 9.39
CA ALA A 520 30.06 -19.85 8.29
C ALA A 520 30.52 -19.04 7.07
N PHE A 521 31.59 -18.25 7.19
CA PHE A 521 32.12 -17.42 6.11
C PHE A 521 32.87 -18.21 5.02
N ASP A 522 33.15 -19.50 5.26
CA ASP A 522 33.76 -20.42 4.30
C ASP A 522 32.72 -21.31 3.57
N GLN A 523 31.42 -21.00 3.72
CA GLN A 523 30.30 -21.79 3.18
C GLN A 523 29.71 -21.15 1.90
N ASP A 524 28.51 -21.57 1.52
CA ASP A 524 27.78 -21.00 0.39
C ASP A 524 27.32 -19.55 0.63
N LYS A 525 26.91 -18.87 -0.45
CA LYS A 525 26.56 -17.44 -0.43
C LYS A 525 25.39 -17.12 0.52
N ASP A 526 24.37 -17.96 0.60
CA ASP A 526 23.21 -17.69 1.45
C ASP A 526 23.61 -17.76 2.93
N THR A 527 24.44 -18.74 3.27
CA THR A 527 25.02 -18.90 4.60
C THR A 527 25.94 -17.73 4.99
N ILE A 528 26.78 -17.24 4.06
CA ILE A 528 27.62 -16.04 4.28
C ILE A 528 26.75 -14.82 4.58
N SER A 529 25.64 -14.64 3.85
CA SER A 529 24.79 -13.47 4.06
C SER A 529 24.05 -13.54 5.41
N ALA A 530 23.54 -14.71 5.78
CA ALA A 530 22.97 -14.95 7.11
C ALA A 530 23.99 -14.71 8.23
N ALA A 531 25.24 -15.16 8.04
CA ALA A 531 26.33 -14.97 8.98
C ALA A 531 26.71 -13.50 9.13
N SER A 532 26.81 -12.76 8.02
CA SER A 532 27.12 -11.32 8.00
C SER A 532 26.04 -10.51 8.72
N GLN A 533 24.77 -10.83 8.48
CA GLN A 533 23.64 -10.24 9.19
C GLN A 533 23.70 -10.53 10.70
N THR A 534 23.90 -11.81 11.05
CA THR A 534 23.91 -12.26 12.46
C THR A 534 25.09 -11.66 13.22
N PHE A 535 26.26 -11.60 12.59
CA PHE A 535 27.45 -10.98 13.15
C PHE A 535 27.23 -9.50 13.44
N ARG A 536 26.59 -8.77 12.51
CA ARG A 536 26.18 -7.38 12.75
C ARG A 536 25.22 -7.26 13.93
N ASP A 537 24.20 -8.11 14.02
CA ASP A 537 23.22 -8.06 15.11
C ASP A 537 23.87 -8.36 16.47
N LEU A 538 24.73 -9.37 16.55
CA LEU A 538 25.53 -9.65 17.76
C LEU A 538 26.42 -8.46 18.13
N CYS A 539 27.13 -7.86 17.18
CA CYS A 539 27.98 -6.70 17.45
C CYS A 539 27.17 -5.47 17.88
N LYS A 540 25.99 -5.24 17.28
CA LYS A 540 25.09 -4.15 17.63
C LYS A 540 24.63 -4.23 19.08
N TYR A 541 24.08 -5.38 19.47
CA TYR A 541 23.46 -5.54 20.80
C TYR A 541 24.46 -5.91 21.89
N CYS A 542 25.51 -6.66 21.58
CA CYS A 542 26.51 -7.13 22.55
C CYS A 542 27.82 -6.31 22.56
N SER A 543 27.86 -5.15 21.88
CA SER A 543 29.04 -4.29 21.73
C SER A 543 29.80 -4.02 23.04
N LYS A 544 29.10 -3.85 24.16
CA LYS A 544 29.68 -3.63 25.50
C LYS A 544 30.65 -4.75 25.94
N HIS A 545 30.42 -5.97 25.48
CA HIS A 545 31.24 -7.16 25.81
C HIS A 545 32.39 -7.39 24.82
N LEU A 546 32.41 -6.67 23.69
CA LEU A 546 33.28 -6.96 22.54
C LEU A 546 34.46 -5.97 22.39
N VAL A 547 34.51 -4.89 23.17
CA VAL A 547 35.55 -3.85 23.06
C VAL A 547 36.96 -4.43 23.15
N ASN A 548 37.19 -5.39 24.06
CA ASN A 548 38.51 -6.02 24.24
C ASN A 548 38.91 -6.95 23.09
N LEU A 549 37.94 -7.39 22.27
CA LEU A 549 38.17 -8.25 21.11
C LEU A 549 38.40 -7.47 19.82
N LEU A 550 38.34 -6.13 19.85
CA LEU A 550 38.50 -5.26 18.68
C LEU A 550 39.74 -5.60 17.81
N PRO A 551 40.93 -5.92 18.37
CA PRO A 551 42.08 -6.31 17.53
C PRO A 551 41.85 -7.61 16.74
N GLN A 552 41.20 -8.61 17.35
CA GLN A 552 40.89 -9.88 16.67
C GLN A 552 39.82 -9.68 15.60
N LEU A 553 38.81 -8.84 15.91
CA LEU A 553 37.75 -8.48 14.98
C LEU A 553 38.29 -7.67 13.79
N TYR A 554 39.30 -6.83 14.00
CA TYR A 554 40.01 -6.14 12.91
C TYR A 554 40.68 -7.14 11.96
N SER A 555 41.43 -8.11 12.49
CA SER A 555 42.06 -9.15 11.66
C SER A 555 41.03 -9.97 10.87
N PHE A 556 39.90 -10.30 11.49
CA PHE A 556 38.79 -10.96 10.80
C PHE A 556 38.19 -10.06 9.70
N TYR A 557 37.87 -8.81 10.03
CA TYR A 557 37.27 -7.85 9.10
C TYR A 557 38.12 -7.67 7.84
N VAL A 558 39.42 -7.38 7.99
CA VAL A 558 40.32 -7.15 6.85
C VAL A 558 40.41 -8.37 5.95
N ARG A 559 40.47 -9.58 6.52
CA ARG A 559 40.54 -10.82 5.75
C ARG A 559 39.25 -11.11 4.97
N THR A 560 38.10 -10.84 5.58
CA THR A 560 36.80 -11.28 5.06
C THR A 560 36.17 -10.26 4.11
N VAL A 561 36.43 -8.96 4.30
CA VAL A 561 35.72 -7.90 3.55
C VAL A 561 36.02 -7.91 2.05
N GLU A 562 37.15 -8.48 1.64
CA GLU A 562 37.55 -8.59 0.22
C GLU A 562 36.89 -9.77 -0.50
N SER A 563 36.40 -10.79 0.22
CA SER A 563 35.87 -12.02 -0.36
C SER A 563 34.33 -12.09 -0.38
N VAL A 564 33.65 -11.15 0.28
CA VAL A 564 32.18 -11.16 0.44
C VAL A 564 31.48 -10.22 -0.55
N SER A 565 30.15 -10.36 -0.64
CA SER A 565 29.35 -9.44 -1.45
C SER A 565 29.36 -8.01 -0.90
N ARG A 566 28.94 -7.04 -1.71
CA ARG A 566 28.87 -5.62 -1.29
C ARG A 566 27.93 -5.41 -0.11
N ASP A 567 26.79 -6.10 -0.10
CA ASP A 567 25.82 -5.98 0.99
C ASP A 567 26.36 -6.59 2.28
N ASP A 568 27.02 -7.74 2.21
CA ASP A 568 27.65 -8.40 3.35
C ASP A 568 28.81 -7.58 3.92
N CYS A 569 29.65 -7.00 3.05
CA CYS A 569 30.68 -6.03 3.42
C CYS A 569 30.10 -4.85 4.20
N ARG A 570 28.95 -4.31 3.77
CA ARG A 570 28.25 -3.25 4.49
C ARG A 570 27.80 -3.72 5.87
N GLN A 571 27.25 -4.93 6.01
CA GLN A 571 26.85 -5.49 7.31
C GLN A 571 28.05 -5.63 8.26
N LEU A 572 29.17 -6.15 7.76
CA LEU A 572 30.40 -6.29 8.55
C LEU A 572 30.97 -4.93 8.98
N THR A 573 30.92 -3.94 8.09
CA THR A 573 31.38 -2.57 8.39
C THR A 573 30.50 -1.93 9.47
N GLU A 574 29.18 -2.13 9.40
CA GLU A 574 28.24 -1.71 10.44
C GLU A 574 28.51 -2.43 11.77
N ALA A 575 28.82 -3.73 11.74
CA ALA A 575 29.13 -4.52 12.93
C ALA A 575 30.28 -3.90 13.73
N VAL A 576 31.39 -3.56 13.06
CA VAL A 576 32.54 -2.92 13.70
C VAL A 576 32.18 -1.51 14.18
N ALA A 577 31.41 -0.74 13.40
CA ALA A 577 31.01 0.62 13.78
C ALA A 577 30.25 0.65 15.13
N HIS A 578 29.37 -0.32 15.38
CA HIS A 578 28.66 -0.44 16.67
C HIS A 578 29.59 -0.72 17.85
N ILE A 579 30.69 -1.43 17.63
CA ILE A 579 31.71 -1.67 18.68
C ILE A 579 32.53 -0.40 18.91
N ILE A 580 32.99 0.26 17.84
CA ILE A 580 33.80 1.49 17.93
C ILE A 580 33.02 2.59 18.67
N LYS A 581 31.71 2.67 18.48
CA LYS A 581 30.83 3.60 19.19
C LYS A 581 30.98 3.56 20.72
N ILE A 582 31.29 2.39 21.29
CA ILE A 582 31.38 2.17 22.76
C ILE A 582 32.84 2.23 23.26
N VAL A 583 33.82 2.36 22.36
CA VAL A 583 35.24 2.49 22.75
C VAL A 583 35.41 3.76 23.62
N PRO A 584 36.18 3.68 24.73
CA PRO A 584 36.43 4.83 25.59
C PRO A 584 36.97 6.05 24.84
N SER A 585 36.58 7.25 25.27
CA SER A 585 36.94 8.54 24.64
C SER A 585 38.44 8.76 24.34
N PRO A 586 39.43 8.32 25.14
CA PRO A 586 40.83 8.52 24.77
C PRO A 586 41.29 7.66 23.58
N GLU A 587 40.64 6.52 23.34
CA GLU A 587 41.06 5.53 22.33
C GLU A 587 40.19 5.57 21.07
N ILE A 588 39.01 6.20 21.12
CA ILE A 588 38.05 6.18 20.03
C ILE A 588 38.59 6.77 18.73
N VAL A 589 39.40 7.85 18.78
CA VAL A 589 39.99 8.45 17.57
C VAL A 589 40.91 7.44 16.88
N ALA A 590 41.75 6.76 17.64
CA ALA A 590 42.65 5.73 17.12
C ALA A 590 41.86 4.54 16.56
N ALA A 591 40.77 4.13 17.24
CA ALA A 591 39.88 3.07 16.76
C ALA A 591 39.18 3.44 15.45
N VAL A 592 38.66 4.67 15.31
CA VAL A 592 38.05 5.15 14.06
C VAL A 592 39.10 5.19 12.94
N GLN A 593 40.29 5.72 13.22
CA GLN A 593 41.39 5.80 12.26
C GLN A 593 41.84 4.42 11.76
N LEU A 594 41.88 3.41 12.64
CA LEU A 594 42.27 2.05 12.30
C LEU A 594 41.43 1.46 11.15
N PHE A 595 40.13 1.78 11.10
CA PHE A 595 39.23 1.30 10.04
C PHE A 595 39.05 2.31 8.90
N ALA A 596 39.02 3.61 9.18
CA ALA A 596 38.73 4.63 8.17
C ALA A 596 39.94 4.96 7.27
N LEU A 597 41.17 4.98 7.81
CA LEU A 597 42.36 5.36 7.05
C LEU A 597 42.71 4.38 5.93
N PRO A 598 42.66 3.03 6.10
CA PRO A 598 42.89 2.11 5.00
C PRO A 598 41.91 2.31 3.83
N ILE A 599 40.65 2.63 4.13
CA ILE A 599 39.63 2.92 3.10
C ILE A 599 39.96 4.26 2.40
N ALA A 600 40.38 5.28 3.15
CA ALA A 600 40.82 6.55 2.58
C ALA A 600 42.05 6.38 1.68
N GLN A 601 43.02 5.54 2.08
CA GLN A 601 44.19 5.22 1.27
C GLN A 601 43.80 4.51 -0.04
N LYS A 602 42.83 3.59 0.02
CA LYS A 602 42.27 2.95 -1.18
C LYS A 602 41.63 3.97 -2.13
N LEU A 603 40.85 4.92 -1.61
CA LEU A 603 40.28 6.01 -2.41
C LEU A 603 41.34 6.91 -3.04
N HIS A 604 42.36 7.28 -2.27
CA HIS A 604 43.49 8.08 -2.76
C HIS A 604 44.25 7.36 -3.88
N ALA A 605 44.43 6.04 -3.79
CA ALA A 605 45.05 5.24 -4.86
C ALA A 605 44.25 5.30 -6.17
N PHE A 606 42.91 5.30 -6.11
CA PHE A 606 42.08 5.48 -7.30
C PHE A 606 42.26 6.87 -7.92
N VAL A 607 42.24 7.94 -7.11
CA VAL A 607 42.45 9.31 -7.59
C VAL A 607 43.76 9.46 -8.36
N GLY A 608 44.82 8.76 -7.94
CA GLY A 608 46.13 8.75 -8.60
C GLY A 608 46.19 8.02 -9.95
N LEU A 609 45.10 7.37 -10.41
CA LEU A 609 45.07 6.68 -11.70
C LEU A 609 44.99 7.69 -12.86
N SER A 610 45.91 7.54 -13.82
CA SER A 610 45.99 8.40 -15.01
C SER A 610 44.79 8.24 -15.95
N ASN A 611 44.24 7.03 -16.05
CA ASN A 611 43.14 6.68 -16.97
C ASN A 611 41.76 6.86 -16.33
N GLU A 612 40.72 6.95 -17.15
CA GLU A 612 39.33 6.87 -16.67
C GLU A 612 39.06 5.49 -16.02
N PRO A 613 38.30 5.45 -14.91
CA PRO A 613 38.04 4.22 -14.19
C PRO A 613 37.07 3.34 -15.00
N SER A 614 37.39 2.04 -15.08
CA SER A 614 36.48 1.04 -15.63
C SER A 614 35.18 0.94 -14.82
N ALA A 615 34.14 0.32 -15.39
CA ALA A 615 32.86 0.13 -14.70
C ALA A 615 33.02 -0.61 -13.35
N ASP A 616 33.95 -1.58 -13.28
CA ASP A 616 34.20 -2.31 -12.04
C ASP A 616 35.02 -1.47 -11.04
N GLN A 617 35.98 -0.66 -11.51
CA GLN A 617 36.68 0.30 -10.65
C GLN A 617 35.72 1.35 -10.06
N LYS A 618 34.73 1.83 -10.83
CA LYS A 618 33.68 2.73 -10.31
C LYS A 618 32.86 2.07 -9.19
N LYS A 619 32.53 0.78 -9.33
CA LYS A 619 31.85 0.01 -8.27
C LYS A 619 32.73 -0.13 -7.02
N GLU A 620 34.03 -0.34 -7.19
CA GLU A 620 34.97 -0.41 -6.06
C GLU A 620 35.13 0.92 -5.33
N ILE A 621 35.21 2.04 -6.07
CA ILE A 621 35.22 3.40 -5.52
C ILE A 621 33.93 3.62 -4.70
N ALA A 622 32.77 3.33 -5.30
CA ALA A 622 31.49 3.46 -4.60
C ALA A 622 31.38 2.55 -3.36
N CYS A 623 31.93 1.33 -3.41
CA CYS A 623 31.98 0.42 -2.26
C CYS A 623 32.80 1.04 -1.11
N ALA A 624 33.99 1.55 -1.41
CA ALA A 624 34.85 2.21 -0.41
C ALA A 624 34.19 3.46 0.19
N ILE A 625 33.52 4.28 -0.62
CA ILE A 625 32.75 5.44 -0.11
C ILE A 625 31.60 4.98 0.80
N ASN A 626 30.86 3.94 0.41
CA ASN A 626 29.77 3.39 1.23
C ASN A 626 30.27 2.79 2.55
N GLN A 627 31.47 2.21 2.58
CA GLN A 627 32.08 1.74 3.84
C GLN A 627 32.35 2.92 4.78
N LEU A 628 32.97 4.01 4.30
CA LEU A 628 33.15 5.23 5.10
C LEU A 628 31.82 5.82 5.56
N SER A 629 30.85 5.86 4.66
CA SER A 629 29.50 6.35 4.92
C SER A 629 28.82 5.54 6.03
N THR A 630 29.00 4.21 6.02
CA THR A 630 28.50 3.30 7.05
C THR A 630 29.20 3.53 8.39
N LEU A 631 30.54 3.66 8.41
CA LEU A 631 31.29 3.95 9.63
C LEU A 631 30.79 5.25 10.28
N PHE A 632 30.73 6.35 9.53
CA PHE A 632 30.32 7.64 10.08
C PHE A 632 28.84 7.74 10.44
N ARG A 633 27.99 6.87 9.86
CA ARG A 633 26.58 6.78 10.23
C ARG A 633 26.37 6.16 11.61
N PHE A 634 27.18 5.16 11.98
CA PHE A 634 26.93 4.34 13.16
C PHE A 634 27.88 4.60 14.32
N ILE A 635 29.06 5.20 14.07
CA ILE A 635 29.98 5.62 15.13
C ILE A 635 29.49 6.93 15.74
N LEU A 636 28.62 6.81 16.75
CA LEU A 636 27.94 7.92 17.42
C LEU A 636 28.28 7.95 18.93
N PRO A 637 29.51 8.32 19.33
CA PRO A 637 29.87 8.45 20.73
C PRO A 637 29.10 9.61 21.37
N ASP A 638 28.67 9.44 22.62
CA ASP A 638 27.99 10.50 23.37
C ASP A 638 28.99 11.63 23.70
N THR A 639 28.91 12.73 22.94
CA THR A 639 29.84 13.86 23.04
C THR A 639 29.06 15.17 23.20
N PRO A 640 29.17 15.86 24.35
CA PRO A 640 28.51 17.16 24.57
C PRO A 640 28.99 18.21 23.56
N LEU A 641 28.12 19.13 23.15
CA LEU A 641 28.43 20.22 22.20
C LEU A 641 29.58 21.14 22.65
N SER A 642 29.91 21.16 23.94
CA SER A 642 31.04 21.92 24.47
C SER A 642 32.40 21.30 24.18
N GLN A 643 32.45 20.05 23.69
CA GLN A 643 33.68 19.31 23.42
C GLN A 643 33.79 18.96 21.92
N PRO A 644 35.02 18.87 21.38
CA PRO A 644 35.21 18.46 20.01
C PRO A 644 34.78 17.00 19.83
N HIS A 645 33.97 16.74 18.80
CA HIS A 645 33.54 15.40 18.48
C HIS A 645 34.68 14.60 17.83
N PRO A 646 35.06 13.43 18.37
CA PRO A 646 36.26 12.70 17.91
C PRO A 646 36.21 12.29 16.44
N CYS A 647 35.03 11.92 15.93
CA CYS A 647 34.87 11.56 14.52
C CYS A 647 35.00 12.77 13.57
N ILE A 648 34.73 14.00 14.03
CA ILE A 648 34.87 15.19 13.19
C ILE A 648 36.34 15.48 12.90
N ASP A 649 37.23 15.22 13.85
CA ASP A 649 38.68 15.37 13.61
C ASP A 649 39.19 14.37 12.57
N VAL A 650 38.65 13.15 12.56
CA VAL A 650 38.96 12.15 11.51
C VAL A 650 38.38 12.58 10.16
N VAL A 651 37.13 13.07 10.12
CA VAL A 651 36.53 13.60 8.89
C VAL A 651 37.35 14.77 8.33
N LYS A 652 37.84 15.69 9.18
CA LYS A 652 38.72 16.79 8.76
C LYS A 652 40.03 16.27 8.15
N GLN A 653 40.65 15.25 8.73
CA GLN A 653 41.86 14.62 8.18
C GLN A 653 41.60 13.99 6.79
N MET A 654 40.39 13.46 6.59
CA MET A 654 39.98 12.80 5.34
C MET A 654 39.40 13.75 4.29
N TRP A 655 39.05 14.98 4.69
CA TRP A 655 38.41 15.96 3.82
C TRP A 655 39.17 16.24 2.50
N PRO A 656 40.51 16.38 2.48
CA PRO A 656 41.24 16.58 1.23
C PRO A 656 41.05 15.43 0.23
N ILE A 657 40.95 14.18 0.71
CA ILE A 657 40.72 13.01 -0.14
C ILE A 657 39.30 13.05 -0.70
N ILE A 658 38.30 13.42 0.13
CA ILE A 658 36.91 13.60 -0.31
C ILE A 658 36.83 14.64 -1.43
N GLN A 659 37.54 15.77 -1.28
CA GLN A 659 37.58 16.83 -2.30
C GLN A 659 38.21 16.35 -3.61
N GLU A 660 39.34 15.65 -3.56
CA GLU A 660 40.00 15.15 -4.76
C GLU A 660 39.18 14.04 -5.47
N VAL A 661 38.44 13.21 -4.71
CA VAL A 661 37.49 12.24 -5.28
C VAL A 661 36.36 12.96 -6.03
N TYR A 662 35.73 13.98 -5.43
CA TYR A 662 34.73 14.80 -6.11
C TYR A 662 35.29 15.48 -7.36
N LYS A 663 36.49 16.06 -7.28
CA LYS A 663 37.13 16.73 -8.40
C LYS A 663 37.43 15.79 -9.56
N ARG A 664 37.82 14.53 -9.27
CA ARG A 664 38.18 13.54 -10.30
C ARG A 664 36.97 12.79 -10.86
N TYR A 665 35.96 12.51 -10.02
CA TYR A 665 34.86 11.59 -10.36
C TYR A 665 33.46 12.16 -10.15
N GLY A 666 33.32 13.39 -9.66
CA GLY A 666 32.02 14.01 -9.35
C GLY A 666 31.11 14.25 -10.56
N SER A 667 31.66 14.23 -11.78
CA SER A 667 30.86 14.29 -13.01
C SER A 667 30.16 12.97 -13.37
N ASP A 668 30.46 11.87 -12.67
CA ASP A 668 29.74 10.61 -12.80
C ASP A 668 28.58 10.58 -11.80
N SER A 669 27.34 10.49 -12.30
CA SER A 669 26.13 10.59 -11.47
C SER A 669 26.06 9.52 -10.38
N PHE A 670 26.52 8.29 -10.67
CA PHE A 670 26.53 7.20 -9.70
C PHE A 670 27.50 7.47 -8.55
N ILE A 671 28.69 7.99 -8.84
CA ILE A 671 29.67 8.36 -7.80
C ILE A 671 29.21 9.60 -7.03
N ALA A 672 28.69 10.62 -7.71
CA ALA A 672 28.16 11.83 -7.09
C ALA A 672 27.08 11.51 -6.05
N GLU A 673 26.14 10.63 -6.40
CA GLU A 673 25.06 10.18 -5.50
C GLU A 673 25.60 9.49 -4.24
N VAL A 674 26.57 8.59 -4.40
CA VAL A 674 27.18 7.86 -3.27
C VAL A 674 28.00 8.81 -2.38
N MET A 675 28.69 9.79 -2.97
CA MET A 675 29.41 10.83 -2.22
C MET A 675 28.44 11.76 -1.47
N SER A 676 27.33 12.15 -2.08
CA SER A 676 26.29 12.93 -1.42
C SER A 676 25.73 12.18 -0.20
N ARG A 677 25.49 10.87 -0.30
CA ARG A 677 25.10 10.03 0.86
C ARG A 677 26.15 9.99 1.97
N LEU A 678 27.44 10.00 1.64
CA LEU A 678 28.51 10.15 2.64
C LEU A 678 28.38 11.48 3.39
N LEU A 679 28.22 12.59 2.67
CA LEU A 679 28.02 13.91 3.28
C LEU A 679 26.75 13.96 4.12
N GLN A 680 25.65 13.39 3.63
CA GLN A 680 24.39 13.29 4.37
C GLN A 680 24.59 12.57 5.71
N ASN A 681 25.26 11.42 5.70
CA ASN A 681 25.50 10.63 6.89
C ASN A 681 26.39 11.39 7.89
N ILE A 682 27.45 12.08 7.43
CA ILE A 682 28.28 12.93 8.29
C ILE A 682 27.45 14.05 8.92
N LEU A 683 26.71 14.80 8.12
CA LEU A 683 25.89 15.92 8.57
C LEU A 683 24.82 15.48 9.57
N THR A 684 24.10 14.40 9.26
CA THR A 684 23.00 13.90 10.11
C THR A 684 23.52 13.30 11.42
N SER A 685 24.64 12.57 11.37
CA SER A 685 25.19 11.85 12.52
C SER A 685 25.81 12.79 13.55
N TYR A 686 26.53 13.81 13.09
CA TYR A 686 27.26 14.71 13.97
C TYR A 686 26.58 16.07 14.16
N ASN A 687 25.60 16.42 13.32
CA ASN A 687 24.75 17.60 13.44
C ASN A 687 25.59 18.88 13.72
N GLN A 688 25.32 19.61 14.79
CA GLN A 688 26.04 20.83 15.18
C GLN A 688 27.56 20.65 15.32
N HIS A 689 28.05 19.45 15.63
CA HIS A 689 29.50 19.18 15.69
C HIS A 689 30.18 19.28 14.31
N SER A 690 29.43 19.14 13.22
CA SER A 690 29.94 19.28 11.86
C SER A 690 30.01 20.72 11.35
N LEU A 691 29.63 21.71 12.17
CA LEU A 691 29.70 23.14 11.85
C LEU A 691 31.06 23.60 11.27
N PRO A 692 32.22 23.15 11.79
CA PRO A 692 33.52 23.55 11.25
C PRO A 692 33.76 23.14 9.79
N LEU A 693 33.02 22.16 9.28
CA LEU A 693 33.10 21.67 7.89
C LEU A 693 32.15 22.42 6.95
N LEU A 694 31.15 23.12 7.50
CA LEU A 694 30.06 23.72 6.73
C LEU A 694 30.55 24.64 5.61
N PRO A 695 31.52 25.58 5.82
CA PRO A 695 31.97 26.46 4.75
C PRO A 695 32.55 25.69 3.55
N SER A 696 33.38 24.68 3.82
CA SER A 696 34.00 23.85 2.78
C SER A 696 32.99 22.94 2.08
N ILE A 697 31.98 22.44 2.79
CA ILE A 697 30.88 21.68 2.18
C ILE A 697 30.09 22.58 1.23
N ILE A 698 29.73 23.79 1.64
CA ILE A 698 28.96 24.73 0.81
C ILE A 698 29.72 25.09 -0.47
N GLU A 699 31.01 25.39 -0.36
CA GLU A 699 31.87 25.68 -1.51
C GLU A 699 31.89 24.50 -2.50
N LEU A 700 32.07 23.28 -1.98
CA LEU A 700 32.07 22.07 -2.77
C LEU A 700 30.72 21.84 -3.48
N LEU A 701 29.59 21.95 -2.76
CA LEU A 701 28.25 21.73 -3.32
C LEU A 701 27.94 22.71 -4.45
N LEU A 702 28.24 24.00 -4.26
CA LEU A 702 28.02 25.03 -5.27
C LEU A 702 28.87 24.79 -6.51
N GLN A 703 30.17 24.48 -6.32
CA GLN A 703 31.07 24.19 -7.43
C GLN A 703 30.64 22.94 -8.21
N GLN A 704 30.28 21.86 -7.52
CA GLN A 704 29.89 20.61 -8.19
C GLN A 704 28.53 20.74 -8.87
N PHE A 705 27.58 21.45 -8.27
CA PHE A 705 26.29 21.71 -8.91
C PHE A 705 26.43 22.59 -10.16
N GLU A 706 27.26 23.64 -10.10
CA GLU A 706 27.56 24.50 -11.27
C GLU A 706 28.19 23.70 -12.41
N LEU A 707 29.03 22.70 -12.10
CA LEU A 707 29.68 21.84 -13.10
C LEU A 707 28.76 20.76 -13.68
N THR A 708 27.86 20.19 -12.89
CA THR A 708 27.16 18.94 -13.23
C THR A 708 25.65 19.06 -13.36
N GLY A 709 25.02 20.00 -12.64
CA GLY A 709 23.57 20.11 -12.54
C GLY A 709 22.88 18.97 -11.79
N PHE A 710 23.60 18.09 -11.07
CA PHE A 710 22.96 16.95 -10.39
C PHE A 710 22.17 17.36 -9.14
N SER A 711 20.93 16.85 -9.04
CA SER A 711 19.96 17.08 -7.95
C SER A 711 20.50 16.74 -6.56
N CYS A 712 21.34 15.69 -6.44
CA CYS A 712 21.91 15.25 -5.17
C CYS A 712 22.67 16.35 -4.40
N HIS A 713 23.24 17.36 -5.08
CA HIS A 713 23.91 18.48 -4.41
C HIS A 713 22.92 19.44 -3.74
N ILE A 714 21.75 19.67 -4.36
CA ILE A 714 20.65 20.45 -3.78
C ILE A 714 20.08 19.72 -2.57
N TRP A 715 19.92 18.41 -2.67
CA TRP A 715 19.48 17.57 -1.57
C TRP A 715 20.39 17.71 -0.33
N ILE A 716 21.72 17.74 -0.51
CA ILE A 716 22.65 17.99 0.60
C ILE A 716 22.58 19.45 1.09
N ALA A 717 22.38 20.43 0.20
CA ALA A 717 22.13 21.80 0.60
C ALA A 717 20.90 21.92 1.53
N ALA A 718 19.82 21.19 1.24
CA ALA A 718 18.65 21.10 2.12
C ALA A 718 19.00 20.52 3.50
N ARG A 719 19.92 19.55 3.59
CA ARG A 719 20.42 19.02 4.87
C ARG A 719 21.25 20.04 5.65
N CYS A 720 22.06 20.85 4.97
CA CYS A 720 22.75 21.97 5.59
C CYS A 720 21.76 22.97 6.19
N ILE A 721 20.65 23.28 5.49
CA ILE A 721 19.58 24.15 5.99
C ILE A 721 18.94 23.54 7.24
N ARG A 722 18.52 22.28 7.20
CA ARG A 722 17.89 21.61 8.35
C ARG A 722 18.77 21.62 9.60
N ASN A 723 20.07 21.40 9.42
CA ASN A 723 20.99 21.25 10.54
C ASN A 723 21.48 22.59 11.08
N PHE A 724 21.69 23.60 10.22
CA PHE A 724 22.37 24.85 10.59
C PHE A 724 21.56 26.11 10.32
N GLY A 725 20.33 25.98 9.82
CA GLY A 725 19.44 27.10 9.59
C GLY A 725 19.05 27.76 10.91
N ASN A 726 19.53 28.98 11.11
CA ASN A 726 19.09 29.85 12.21
C ASN A 726 19.37 31.31 11.84
N GLU A 727 18.31 32.08 11.62
CA GLU A 727 18.36 33.46 11.14
C GLU A 727 19.17 34.41 12.03
N ASN A 728 19.34 34.07 13.30
CA ASN A 728 20.03 34.89 14.29
C ASN A 728 21.53 34.60 14.38
N THR A 729 22.05 33.69 13.55
CA THR A 729 23.43 33.20 13.62
C THR A 729 24.23 33.57 12.37
N ASP A 730 25.55 33.59 12.49
CA ASP A 730 26.45 33.87 11.37
C ASP A 730 26.40 32.73 10.34
N GLU A 731 26.19 31.51 10.83
CA GLU A 731 26.07 30.29 10.04
C GLU A 731 24.74 30.25 9.28
N GLY A 732 23.65 30.74 9.88
CA GLY A 732 22.40 30.98 9.17
C GLY A 732 22.56 31.94 7.99
N ARG A 733 23.35 33.02 8.13
CA ARG A 733 23.65 33.93 7.00
C ARG A 733 24.44 33.25 5.88
N LEU A 734 25.33 32.32 6.24
CA LEU A 734 26.04 31.49 5.27
C LEU A 734 25.07 30.55 4.53
N ILE A 735 24.12 29.94 5.24
CA ILE A 735 23.05 29.14 4.64
C ILE A 735 22.19 29.96 3.67
N CYS A 736 21.78 31.18 4.06
CA CYS A 736 21.04 32.07 3.15
C CYS A 736 21.83 32.35 1.87
N THR A 737 23.13 32.65 2.01
CA THR A 737 24.02 32.89 0.85
C THR A 737 24.13 31.65 -0.06
N MET A 738 24.19 30.45 0.52
CA MET A 738 24.18 29.20 -0.24
C MET A 738 22.86 29.05 -1.02
N VAL A 739 21.72 29.23 -0.36
CA VAL A 739 20.39 29.11 -1.00
C VAL A 739 20.25 30.12 -2.14
N GLU A 740 20.69 31.36 -1.97
CA GLU A 740 20.66 32.39 -3.02
C GLU A 740 21.49 32.03 -4.24
N LYS A 741 22.68 31.44 -4.03
CA LYS A 741 23.55 31.00 -5.12
C LYS A 741 22.98 29.75 -5.81
N MET A 742 22.51 28.79 -5.03
CA MET A 742 21.90 27.55 -5.54
C MET A 742 20.65 27.88 -6.38
N ALA A 743 19.78 28.76 -5.89
CA ALA A 743 18.61 29.21 -6.62
C ALA A 743 18.99 29.83 -7.97
N ARG A 744 20.00 30.71 -8.02
CA ARG A 744 20.51 31.28 -9.28
C ARG A 744 21.00 30.21 -10.26
N LEU A 745 21.71 29.20 -9.78
CA LEU A 745 22.16 28.08 -10.62
C LEU A 745 20.95 27.29 -11.17
N VAL A 746 19.97 26.97 -10.32
CA VAL A 746 18.74 26.28 -10.75
C VAL A 746 17.98 27.11 -11.78
N PHE A 747 17.80 28.42 -11.58
CA PHE A 747 17.15 29.29 -12.56
C PHE A 747 17.88 29.29 -13.90
N SER A 748 19.22 29.34 -13.89
CA SER A 748 19.99 29.28 -15.13
C SER A 748 19.81 27.96 -15.87
N LEU A 749 19.69 26.85 -15.13
CA LEU A 749 19.43 25.52 -15.68
C LEU A 749 18.02 25.42 -16.26
N VAL A 750 17.00 25.87 -15.51
CA VAL A 750 15.60 25.92 -15.98
C VAL A 750 15.46 26.77 -17.25
N GLN A 751 16.13 27.92 -17.30
CA GLN A 751 16.15 28.77 -18.50
C GLN A 751 16.84 28.09 -19.69
N ALA A 752 17.93 27.36 -19.45
CA ALA A 752 18.65 26.62 -20.50
C ALA A 752 17.84 25.43 -21.03
N SER A 753 17.05 24.76 -20.19
CA SER A 753 16.22 23.60 -20.57
C SER A 753 14.98 23.98 -21.39
N GLY A 754 14.56 25.25 -21.38
CA GLY A 754 13.37 25.69 -22.10
C GLY A 754 12.12 24.94 -21.65
N GLN A 755 11.33 24.39 -22.59
CA GLN A 755 10.11 23.63 -22.27
C GLN A 755 10.36 22.15 -21.92
N ASN A 756 11.58 21.64 -22.05
CA ASN A 756 11.91 20.25 -21.76
C ASN A 756 12.26 20.07 -20.28
N ILE A 757 11.26 20.25 -19.42
CA ILE A 757 11.38 20.15 -17.97
C ILE A 757 11.68 18.72 -17.50
N SER A 758 11.33 17.72 -18.32
CA SER A 758 11.58 16.29 -18.04
C SER A 758 13.04 15.95 -17.77
N ASP A 759 13.97 16.71 -18.35
CA ASP A 759 15.41 16.40 -18.25
C ASP A 759 16.02 16.91 -16.93
N ILE A 760 15.27 17.75 -16.19
CA ILE A 760 15.70 18.40 -14.95
C ILE A 760 14.65 18.25 -13.84
N ASP A 761 13.75 17.28 -13.94
CA ASP A 761 12.63 17.13 -13.02
C ASP A 761 13.06 16.79 -11.59
N GLU A 762 14.06 15.91 -11.42
CA GLU A 762 14.69 15.64 -10.13
C GLU A 762 15.32 16.90 -9.50
N VAL A 763 15.91 17.77 -10.34
CA VAL A 763 16.51 19.03 -9.88
C VAL A 763 15.42 19.98 -9.38
N ILE A 764 14.31 20.06 -10.11
CA ILE A 764 13.15 20.88 -9.72
C ILE A 764 12.52 20.33 -8.44
N GLU A 765 12.42 19.01 -8.30
CA GLU A 765 11.92 18.38 -7.07
C GLU A 765 12.77 18.77 -5.87
N GLU A 766 14.07 18.50 -5.93
CA GLU A 766 14.99 18.79 -4.82
C GLU A 766 15.10 20.29 -4.55
N TYR A 767 14.98 21.15 -5.57
CA TYR A 767 14.95 22.59 -5.40
C TYR A 767 13.76 23.06 -4.58
N HIS A 768 12.54 22.64 -4.92
CA HIS A 768 11.34 23.05 -4.18
C HIS A 768 11.29 22.42 -2.78
N MET A 769 11.84 21.22 -2.60
CA MET A 769 12.05 20.62 -1.29
C MET A 769 13.06 21.41 -0.43
N MET A 770 14.18 21.84 -1.01
CA MET A 770 15.16 22.71 -0.34
C MET A 770 14.54 24.05 0.06
N LEU A 771 13.74 24.67 -0.80
CA LEU A 771 13.04 25.92 -0.49
C LEU A 771 12.01 25.75 0.63
N SER A 772 11.26 24.64 0.63
CA SER A 772 10.30 24.34 1.70
C SER A 772 11.01 24.17 3.05
N GLU A 773 12.14 23.47 3.08
CA GLU A 773 12.98 23.35 4.29
C GLU A 773 13.51 24.73 4.76
N PHE A 774 13.86 25.60 3.82
CA PHE A 774 14.32 26.95 4.12
C PHE A 774 13.21 27.85 4.67
N ILE A 775 11.99 27.73 4.14
CA ILE A 775 10.79 28.39 4.67
C ILE A 775 10.52 27.93 6.10
N ASP A 776 10.59 26.62 6.36
CA ASP A 776 10.32 26.05 7.68
C ASP A 776 11.38 26.47 8.72
N THR A 777 12.65 26.60 8.32
CA THR A 777 13.77 26.84 9.23
C THR A 777 14.13 28.32 9.37
N CYS A 778 14.05 29.08 8.28
CA CYS A 778 14.47 30.48 8.17
C CYS A 778 13.43 31.35 7.40
N PRO A 779 12.18 31.46 7.91
CA PRO A 779 11.08 32.17 7.23
C PRO A 779 11.31 33.67 7.02
N ASN A 780 11.83 34.40 8.01
CA ASN A 780 12.11 35.84 7.89
C ASN A 780 13.27 36.11 6.93
N ALA A 781 14.29 35.25 6.91
CA ALA A 781 15.41 35.38 5.97
C ALA A 781 14.95 35.14 4.53
N PHE A 782 14.06 34.16 4.30
CA PHE A 782 13.45 33.94 3.00
C PHE A 782 12.61 35.14 2.55
N LEU A 783 11.73 35.66 3.41
CA LEU A 783 10.85 36.80 3.10
C LEU A 783 11.62 38.12 2.93
N GLY A 784 12.71 38.33 3.68
CA GLY A 784 13.57 39.49 3.56
C GLY A 784 14.46 39.48 2.30
N SER A 785 14.58 38.32 1.63
CA SER A 785 15.34 38.19 0.38
C SER A 785 14.49 38.50 -0.84
N THR A 786 15.12 38.82 -1.96
CA THR A 786 14.44 38.91 -3.26
C THR A 786 14.11 37.53 -3.85
N LEU A 787 14.52 36.43 -3.21
CA LEU A 787 14.38 35.08 -3.76
C LEU A 787 12.93 34.67 -3.93
N TRP A 788 12.05 35.03 -3.00
CA TRP A 788 10.69 34.49 -2.98
C TRP A 788 9.92 34.84 -4.26
N THR A 789 10.13 36.05 -4.82
CA THR A 789 9.54 36.44 -6.11
C THR A 789 9.99 35.54 -7.26
N TYR A 790 11.29 35.31 -7.39
CA TYR A 790 11.83 34.44 -8.44
C TYR A 790 11.38 32.98 -8.24
N THR A 791 11.35 32.51 -6.99
CA THR A 791 10.95 31.14 -6.67
C THR A 791 9.47 30.89 -7.01
N LEU A 792 8.61 31.89 -6.81
CA LEU A 792 7.21 31.83 -7.22
C LEU A 792 7.06 31.80 -8.75
N GLU A 793 7.84 32.60 -9.48
CA GLU A 793 7.84 32.57 -10.95
C GLU A 793 8.29 31.20 -11.49
N CYS A 794 9.30 30.58 -10.89
CA CYS A 794 9.71 29.22 -11.26
C CYS A 794 8.65 28.18 -10.90
N ALA A 795 8.00 28.28 -9.74
CA ALA A 795 6.90 27.38 -9.37
C ALA A 795 5.75 27.48 -10.39
N LEU A 796 5.34 28.70 -10.77
CA LEU A 796 4.30 28.93 -11.78
C LEU A 796 4.69 28.36 -13.16
N PHE A 797 5.96 28.51 -13.55
CA PHE A 797 6.49 27.90 -14.77
C PHE A 797 6.40 26.36 -14.71
N CYS A 798 6.80 25.75 -13.59
CA CYS A 798 6.74 24.30 -13.41
C CYS A 798 5.29 23.76 -13.41
N LEU A 799 4.33 24.51 -12.86
CA LEU A 799 2.91 24.12 -12.94
C LEU A 799 2.35 24.17 -14.38
N SER A 800 2.88 25.06 -15.24
CA SER A 800 2.44 25.16 -16.63
C SER A 800 2.96 24.04 -17.54
N ALA A 801 4.04 23.36 -17.13
CA ALA A 801 4.63 22.22 -17.82
C ALA A 801 5.03 21.15 -16.79
N PRO A 802 4.05 20.49 -16.15
CA PRO A 802 4.32 19.66 -14.99
C PRO A 802 5.04 18.35 -15.35
N SER A 803 6.05 18.00 -14.55
CA SER A 803 6.54 16.62 -14.43
C SER A 803 5.82 15.94 -13.28
N LEU A 804 5.46 14.67 -13.46
CA LEU A 804 4.87 13.85 -12.40
C LEU A 804 5.80 13.68 -11.20
N VAL A 805 7.11 13.72 -11.44
CA VAL A 805 8.15 13.59 -10.41
C VAL A 805 8.16 14.83 -9.50
N SER A 806 8.13 16.03 -10.08
CA SER A 806 8.32 17.27 -9.32
C SER A 806 7.03 17.94 -8.84
N LEU A 807 5.87 17.63 -9.43
CA LEU A 807 4.60 18.33 -9.15
C LEU A 807 4.26 18.40 -7.65
N ALA A 808 4.41 17.28 -6.93
CA ALA A 808 4.11 17.22 -5.50
C ALA A 808 4.98 18.20 -4.69
N SER A 809 6.28 18.29 -5.00
CA SER A 809 7.19 19.23 -4.35
C SER A 809 6.86 20.70 -4.65
N VAL A 810 6.43 21.01 -5.88
CA VAL A 810 6.04 22.37 -6.30
C VAL A 810 4.77 22.81 -5.56
N LEU A 811 3.75 21.93 -5.52
CA LEU A 811 2.51 22.20 -4.79
C LEU A 811 2.74 22.34 -3.28
N ARG A 812 3.61 21.49 -2.71
CA ARG A 812 4.05 21.60 -1.32
C ARG A 812 4.74 22.94 -1.05
N PHE A 813 5.70 23.33 -1.89
CA PHE A 813 6.37 24.62 -1.75
C PHE A 813 5.37 25.78 -1.79
N LEU A 814 4.41 25.78 -2.73
CA LEU A 814 3.37 26.81 -2.79
C LEU A 814 2.53 26.85 -1.51
N ARG A 815 2.12 25.69 -1.01
CA ARG A 815 1.38 25.59 0.27
C ARG A 815 2.19 26.18 1.43
N ASP A 816 3.46 25.82 1.52
CA ASP A 816 4.35 26.25 2.61
C ASP A 816 4.62 27.77 2.49
N LEU A 817 4.80 28.29 1.28
CA LEU A 817 4.90 29.73 0.96
C LEU A 817 3.64 30.51 1.35
N VAL A 818 2.44 30.04 0.96
CA VAL A 818 1.17 30.68 1.31
C VAL A 818 0.97 30.66 2.83
N SER A 819 1.35 29.57 3.49
CA SER A 819 1.19 29.39 4.95
C SER A 819 2.00 30.41 5.77
N LEU A 820 3.04 31.03 5.21
CA LEU A 820 3.75 32.15 5.85
C LEU A 820 2.85 33.39 6.08
N GLY A 821 1.74 33.50 5.35
CA GLY A 821 0.75 34.58 5.54
C GLY A 821 -0.20 34.34 6.72
N LEU A 822 -0.22 33.15 7.30
CA LEU A 822 -1.03 32.87 8.48
C LEU A 822 -0.41 33.50 9.74
N PRO A 823 -1.23 33.96 10.70
CA PRO A 823 -0.73 34.38 12.00
C PRO A 823 -0.16 33.16 12.76
N SER A 824 1.16 33.00 12.75
CA SER A 824 1.84 31.90 13.48
C SER A 824 1.90 32.18 14.99
N ASN A 825 1.80 31.12 15.80
CA ASN A 825 2.07 31.15 17.25
C ASN A 825 3.57 31.28 17.57
N LYS A 826 4.45 31.13 16.59
CA LYS A 826 5.91 31.32 16.68
C LYS A 826 6.28 32.48 15.77
N GLU A 827 6.45 33.64 16.38
CA GLU A 827 6.62 35.00 15.84
C GLU A 827 7.02 35.15 14.35
N PRO A 828 6.07 35.56 13.49
CA PRO A 828 6.31 36.42 12.35
C PRO A 828 5.96 37.87 12.74
N THR A 829 6.79 38.84 12.38
CA THR A 829 6.45 40.26 12.60
C THR A 829 5.21 40.65 11.80
N ASN A 830 4.37 41.57 12.30
CA ASN A 830 3.16 42.03 11.58
C ASN A 830 3.42 42.51 10.13
N MET A 831 4.66 42.85 9.78
CA MET A 831 5.07 43.24 8.43
C MET A 831 5.23 42.06 7.46
N THR A 832 5.63 40.86 7.92
CA THR A 832 5.87 39.70 7.05
C THR A 832 4.57 39.11 6.50
N THR A 833 3.54 39.03 7.34
CA THR A 833 2.18 38.61 6.92
C THR A 833 1.57 39.57 5.90
N ALA A 834 1.89 40.87 5.97
CA ALA A 834 1.43 41.86 5.01
C ALA A 834 2.05 41.64 3.61
N SER A 835 3.35 41.34 3.53
CA SER A 835 4.02 41.07 2.25
C SER A 835 3.47 39.82 1.54
N VAL A 836 3.19 38.74 2.28
CA VAL A 836 2.56 37.54 1.71
C VAL A 836 1.12 37.82 1.29
N ARG A 837 0.37 38.59 2.07
CA ARG A 837 -0.99 39.04 1.69
C ARG A 837 -0.98 39.85 0.40
N ASP A 838 -0.05 40.80 0.27
CA ASP A 838 0.09 41.63 -0.94
C ASP A 838 0.49 40.77 -2.15
N MET A 839 1.38 39.80 -1.96
CA MET A 839 1.74 38.81 -2.99
C MET A 839 0.52 38.01 -3.45
N LEU A 840 -0.25 37.44 -2.52
CA LEU A 840 -1.43 36.64 -2.86
C LEU A 840 -2.50 37.49 -3.56
N THR A 841 -2.60 38.78 -3.20
CA THR A 841 -3.52 39.70 -3.89
C THR A 841 -3.09 39.94 -5.35
N GLN A 842 -1.79 39.99 -5.64
CA GLN A 842 -1.25 40.24 -6.99
C GLN A 842 -1.12 38.97 -7.85
N SER A 843 -0.70 37.86 -7.24
CA SER A 843 -0.34 36.62 -7.93
C SER A 843 -1.35 35.48 -7.71
N GLY A 844 -2.27 35.60 -6.76
CA GLY A 844 -3.31 34.61 -6.47
C GLY A 844 -4.12 34.19 -7.71
N PRO A 845 -4.58 35.12 -8.58
CA PRO A 845 -5.24 34.75 -9.83
C PRO A 845 -4.36 33.90 -10.76
N LYS A 846 -3.04 34.15 -10.81
CA LYS A 846 -2.10 33.34 -11.63
C LYS A 846 -1.87 31.95 -11.03
N ILE A 847 -1.76 31.86 -9.70
CA ILE A 847 -1.63 30.59 -8.97
C ILE A 847 -2.89 29.75 -9.18
N ALA A 848 -4.07 30.32 -8.95
CA ALA A 848 -5.35 29.67 -9.19
C ALA A 848 -5.46 29.18 -10.65
N LYS A 849 -5.11 30.02 -11.61
CA LYS A 849 -5.09 29.64 -13.03
C LYS A 849 -4.19 28.43 -13.30
N ALA A 850 -2.94 28.49 -12.88
CA ALA A 850 -1.99 27.40 -13.10
C ALA A 850 -2.44 26.08 -12.45
N ILE A 851 -3.03 26.15 -11.25
CA ILE A 851 -3.56 24.99 -10.54
C ILE A 851 -4.78 24.40 -11.27
N PHE A 852 -5.76 25.21 -11.67
CA PHE A 852 -6.97 24.70 -12.33
C PHE A 852 -6.69 24.22 -13.76
N ASP A 853 -5.82 24.90 -14.51
CA ASP A 853 -5.33 24.40 -15.81
C ASP A 853 -4.64 23.04 -15.63
N GLY A 854 -3.80 22.95 -14.61
CA GLY A 854 -3.12 21.72 -14.22
C GLY A 854 -4.10 20.58 -13.92
N LEU A 855 -4.98 20.77 -12.93
CA LEU A 855 -5.96 19.76 -12.50
C LEU A 855 -6.85 19.25 -13.64
N MET A 856 -7.19 20.11 -14.60
CA MET A 856 -8.03 19.72 -15.71
C MET A 856 -7.27 18.95 -16.79
N TYR A 857 -6.08 19.43 -17.19
CA TYR A 857 -5.44 18.96 -18.41
C TYR A 857 -4.20 18.09 -18.19
N THR A 858 -3.40 18.34 -17.15
CA THR A 858 -2.02 17.83 -17.06
C THR A 858 -1.67 17.12 -15.75
N PHE A 859 -2.31 17.45 -14.62
CA PHE A 859 -2.02 16.83 -13.33
C PHE A 859 -2.66 15.44 -13.19
N PRO A 860 -2.06 14.53 -12.40
CA PRO A 860 -2.74 13.31 -11.94
C PRO A 860 -4.01 13.64 -11.17
N ARG A 861 -5.00 12.76 -11.30
CA ARG A 861 -6.28 12.88 -10.58
C ARG A 861 -6.24 12.18 -9.23
N ASP A 862 -5.05 11.99 -8.70
CA ASP A 862 -4.82 11.33 -7.44
C ASP A 862 -5.30 12.23 -6.30
N ARG A 863 -5.90 11.60 -5.30
CA ARG A 863 -6.49 12.28 -4.15
C ARG A 863 -5.50 13.18 -3.41
N GLU A 864 -4.22 12.80 -3.37
CA GLU A 864 -3.18 13.59 -2.68
C GLU A 864 -2.90 14.94 -3.38
N VAL A 865 -2.93 15.00 -4.72
CA VAL A 865 -2.75 16.26 -5.47
C VAL A 865 -3.90 17.23 -5.16
N VAL A 866 -5.14 16.73 -5.19
CA VAL A 866 -6.33 17.54 -4.92
C VAL A 866 -6.38 17.99 -3.46
N LYS A 867 -5.91 17.16 -2.55
CA LYS A 867 -5.79 17.49 -1.12
C LYS A 867 -4.77 18.61 -0.87
N ASP A 868 -3.60 18.58 -1.51
CA ASP A 868 -2.62 19.67 -1.39
C ASP A 868 -3.16 20.98 -1.99
N VAL A 869 -3.82 20.92 -3.16
CA VAL A 869 -4.50 22.08 -3.75
C VAL A 869 -5.58 22.63 -2.83
N ALA A 870 -6.45 21.77 -2.30
CA ALA A 870 -7.52 22.15 -1.39
C ALA A 870 -6.96 22.81 -0.12
N LYS A 871 -5.82 22.31 0.38
CA LYS A 871 -5.16 22.91 1.54
C LYS A 871 -4.59 24.30 1.21
N THR A 872 -3.93 24.47 0.07
CA THR A 872 -3.43 25.79 -0.37
C THR A 872 -4.57 26.80 -0.49
N LEU A 873 -5.67 26.44 -1.17
CA LEU A 873 -6.85 27.31 -1.32
C LEU A 873 -7.54 27.64 0.01
N GLN A 874 -7.58 26.67 0.94
CA GLN A 874 -8.09 26.91 2.30
C GLN A 874 -7.25 27.98 3.01
N VAL A 875 -5.93 27.84 2.97
CA VAL A 875 -5.02 28.80 3.61
C VAL A 875 -5.13 30.18 2.96
N GLU A 876 -5.24 30.26 1.64
CA GLU A 876 -5.51 31.54 0.96
C GLU A 876 -6.82 32.19 1.44
N CYS A 877 -7.89 31.39 1.67
CA CYS A 877 -9.16 31.89 2.19
C CYS A 877 -9.02 32.44 3.61
N GLU A 878 -8.20 31.81 4.44
CA GLU A 878 -7.91 32.29 5.80
C GLU A 878 -7.15 33.64 5.78
N ILE A 879 -6.33 33.89 4.76
CA ILE A 879 -5.49 35.11 4.65
C ILE A 879 -6.21 36.28 3.97
N LEU A 880 -6.86 36.03 2.83
CA LEU A 880 -7.50 37.04 1.98
C LEU A 880 -9.02 37.15 2.19
N GLY A 881 -9.62 36.17 2.85
CA GLY A 881 -11.06 36.01 2.93
C GLY A 881 -11.62 35.27 1.72
N THR A 882 -12.66 34.47 1.96
CA THR A 882 -13.30 33.60 0.96
C THR A 882 -13.77 34.34 -0.29
N VAL A 883 -14.26 35.57 -0.15
CA VAL A 883 -14.76 36.36 -1.29
C VAL A 883 -13.64 36.65 -2.31
N SER A 884 -12.45 37.00 -1.83
CA SER A 884 -11.31 37.32 -2.71
C SER A 884 -10.81 36.08 -3.45
N VAL A 885 -10.69 34.94 -2.75
CA VAL A 885 -10.20 33.70 -3.35
C VAL A 885 -11.22 33.15 -4.36
N VAL A 886 -12.51 33.19 -4.05
CA VAL A 886 -13.58 32.80 -4.99
C VAL A 886 -13.54 33.66 -6.26
N ALA A 887 -13.24 34.96 -6.14
CA ALA A 887 -13.08 35.83 -7.31
C ALA A 887 -11.85 35.45 -8.17
N SER A 888 -10.72 35.12 -7.52
CA SER A 888 -9.52 34.63 -8.22
C SER A 888 -9.78 33.30 -8.94
N VAL A 889 -10.46 32.35 -8.29
CA VAL A 889 -10.84 31.05 -8.87
C VAL A 889 -11.80 31.23 -10.03
N ARG A 890 -12.81 32.12 -9.90
CA ARG A 890 -13.71 32.48 -11.00
C ARG A 890 -12.94 33.02 -12.20
N SER A 891 -12.06 34.01 -11.98
CA SER A 891 -11.25 34.58 -13.05
C SER A 891 -10.33 33.56 -13.70
N ALA A 892 -9.79 32.61 -12.94
CA ALA A 892 -9.00 31.51 -13.46
C ALA A 892 -9.84 30.67 -14.42
N ILE A 893 -10.99 30.18 -13.97
CA ILE A 893 -11.91 29.34 -14.76
C ILE A 893 -12.37 30.07 -16.03
N GLU A 894 -12.87 31.29 -15.91
CA GLU A 894 -13.36 32.07 -17.06
C GLU A 894 -12.25 32.38 -18.10
N SER A 895 -10.99 32.47 -17.66
CA SER A 895 -9.85 32.75 -18.56
C SER A 895 -9.23 31.52 -19.21
N SER A 896 -9.58 30.34 -18.71
CA SER A 896 -8.97 29.06 -19.08
C SER A 896 -9.86 28.20 -19.96
N PHE A 897 -11.18 28.34 -19.84
CA PHE A 897 -12.15 27.46 -20.47
C PHE A 897 -13.03 28.21 -21.47
N LEU A 898 -13.31 27.59 -22.62
CA LEU A 898 -14.29 28.09 -23.56
C LEU A 898 -15.71 27.83 -23.03
N GLU A 899 -16.67 28.72 -23.32
CA GLU A 899 -18.10 28.50 -22.97
C GLU A 899 -18.67 27.18 -23.52
N SER A 900 -18.06 26.62 -24.58
CA SER A 900 -18.43 25.32 -25.13
C SER A 900 -17.97 24.11 -24.31
N GLU A 901 -16.95 24.28 -23.46
CA GLU A 901 -16.35 23.21 -22.65
C GLU A 901 -16.92 23.19 -21.22
N LEU A 902 -17.45 24.32 -20.74
CA LEU A 902 -17.95 24.46 -19.37
C LEU A 902 -19.18 25.36 -19.33
N SER A 903 -20.34 24.81 -18.93
CA SER A 903 -21.59 25.58 -18.87
C SER A 903 -21.55 26.61 -17.73
N ALA A 904 -22.16 27.77 -17.96
CA ALA A 904 -22.23 28.84 -16.95
C ALA A 904 -22.91 28.38 -15.65
N GLU A 905 -23.90 27.47 -15.75
CA GLU A 905 -24.60 26.89 -14.60
C GLU A 905 -23.69 25.98 -13.76
N LEU A 906 -22.86 25.16 -14.40
CA LEU A 906 -21.90 24.29 -13.71
C LEU A 906 -20.85 25.12 -12.97
N CYS A 907 -20.34 26.16 -13.61
CA CYS A 907 -19.39 27.10 -13.00
C CYS A 907 -19.98 27.79 -11.76
N GLU A 908 -21.18 28.36 -11.86
CA GLU A 908 -21.85 29.02 -10.74
C GLU A 908 -22.17 28.04 -9.60
N SER A 909 -22.59 26.82 -9.93
CA SER A 909 -22.85 25.76 -8.95
C SER A 909 -21.58 25.39 -8.18
N PHE A 910 -20.47 25.17 -8.89
CA PHE A 910 -19.16 24.90 -8.29
C PHE A 910 -18.72 26.04 -7.36
N LEU A 911 -18.71 27.28 -7.85
CA LEU A 911 -18.25 28.44 -7.08
C LEU A 911 -19.07 28.64 -5.79
N ARG A 912 -20.39 28.39 -5.82
CA ARG A 912 -21.25 28.45 -4.62
C ARG A 912 -20.90 27.35 -3.60
N LYS A 913 -20.75 26.11 -4.07
CA LYS A 913 -20.36 24.98 -3.20
C LYS A 913 -18.98 25.20 -2.60
N PHE A 914 -18.03 25.68 -3.41
CA PHE A 914 -16.66 25.99 -3.00
C PHE A 914 -16.64 27.11 -1.94
N ALA A 915 -17.34 28.23 -2.20
CA ALA A 915 -17.46 29.31 -1.23
C ALA A 915 -18.05 28.85 0.12
N THR A 916 -19.07 28.00 0.07
CA THR A 916 -19.68 27.43 1.28
C THR A 916 -18.68 26.55 2.05
N ALA A 917 -17.97 25.66 1.35
CA ALA A 917 -16.97 24.78 1.95
C ALA A 917 -15.81 25.57 2.58
N CYS A 918 -15.35 26.64 1.93
CA CYS A 918 -14.31 27.52 2.44
C CYS A 918 -14.76 28.30 3.69
N ASN A 919 -15.99 28.83 3.70
CA ASN A 919 -16.54 29.52 4.89
C ASN A 919 -16.68 28.60 6.11
N GLU A 920 -16.97 27.32 5.90
CA GLU A 920 -17.03 26.31 6.96
C GLU A 920 -15.65 25.86 7.46
N GLY A 921 -14.56 26.18 6.74
CA GLY A 921 -13.21 25.73 7.07
C GLY A 921 -13.01 24.22 6.98
N ASN A 922 -13.89 23.49 6.27
CA ASN A 922 -13.84 22.04 6.20
C ASN A 922 -13.02 21.56 4.99
N LEU A 923 -11.75 21.22 5.22
CA LEU A 923 -10.82 20.76 4.18
C LEU A 923 -11.36 19.59 3.35
N ARG A 924 -12.01 18.60 3.97
CA ARG A 924 -12.57 17.43 3.24
C ARG A 924 -13.68 17.84 2.29
N ARG A 925 -14.44 18.87 2.65
CA ARG A 925 -15.51 19.39 1.79
C ARG A 925 -14.94 20.21 0.63
N ILE A 926 -13.88 20.99 0.87
CA ILE A 926 -13.16 21.70 -0.20
C ILE A 926 -12.56 20.70 -1.18
N GLU A 927 -11.87 19.67 -0.69
CA GLU A 927 -11.31 18.56 -1.47
C GLU A 927 -12.39 17.90 -2.34
N SER A 928 -13.52 17.51 -1.73
CA SER A 928 -14.65 16.91 -2.46
C SER A 928 -15.18 17.83 -3.56
N VAL A 929 -15.39 19.12 -3.27
CA VAL A 929 -15.96 20.06 -4.25
C VAL A 929 -15.01 20.31 -5.43
N VAL A 930 -13.71 20.42 -5.17
CA VAL A 930 -12.69 20.54 -6.23
C VAL A 930 -12.60 19.26 -7.04
N GLN A 931 -12.57 18.09 -6.38
CA GLN A 931 -12.55 16.79 -7.05
C GLN A 931 -13.78 16.60 -7.95
N ASP A 932 -14.98 16.86 -7.43
CA ASP A 932 -16.24 16.71 -8.16
C ASP A 932 -16.22 17.58 -9.42
N PHE A 933 -15.73 18.82 -9.32
CA PHE A 933 -15.61 19.73 -10.45
C PHE A 933 -14.61 19.24 -11.52
N VAL A 934 -13.42 18.78 -11.10
CA VAL A 934 -12.41 18.21 -12.01
C VAL A 934 -12.94 16.96 -12.71
N VAL A 935 -13.62 16.09 -11.96
CA VAL A 935 -14.22 14.88 -12.50
C VAL A 935 -15.32 15.22 -13.50
N SER A 936 -16.26 16.12 -13.16
CA SER A 936 -17.32 16.57 -14.05
C SER A 936 -16.76 17.14 -15.35
N TYR A 937 -15.79 18.05 -15.28
CA TYR A 937 -15.14 18.62 -16.47
C TYR A 937 -14.49 17.54 -17.33
N SER A 938 -13.75 16.63 -16.70
CA SER A 938 -13.04 15.58 -17.42
C SER A 938 -13.93 14.54 -18.10
N ARG A 939 -15.13 14.30 -17.57
CA ARG A 939 -16.12 13.38 -18.16
C ARG A 939 -16.74 13.96 -19.43
N LEU A 940 -16.99 15.27 -19.41
CA LEU A 940 -17.52 16.02 -20.54
C LEU A 940 -16.49 16.16 -21.67
N ASN A 941 -15.22 16.42 -21.33
CA ASN A 941 -14.26 16.93 -22.30
C ASN A 941 -13.04 16.04 -22.59
N LEU A 942 -12.70 15.03 -21.75
CA LEU A 942 -11.45 14.27 -21.89
C LEU A 942 -11.68 12.81 -22.30
N ILE A 943 -10.97 12.38 -23.36
CA ILE A 943 -11.17 11.09 -24.02
C ILE A 943 -10.74 9.89 -23.16
N ASN A 944 -9.71 10.05 -22.31
CA ASN A 944 -9.11 8.98 -21.52
C ASN A 944 -9.72 8.79 -20.12
N SER A 945 -10.67 9.63 -19.70
CA SER A 945 -11.29 9.58 -18.36
C SER A 945 -12.37 8.49 -18.20
N ARG A 946 -12.74 7.82 -19.31
CA ARG A 946 -13.79 6.79 -19.37
C ARG A 946 -13.23 5.35 -19.36
N LYS A 947 -11.94 5.17 -19.05
CA LYS A 947 -11.29 3.84 -18.92
C LYS A 947 -11.36 3.32 -17.50
#